data_AF-A0A928NM01-F1
#
_entry.id   AF-A0A928NM01-F1
#
_cell.length_a   1.000
_cell.length_b   1.000
_cell.length_c   1.000
_cell.angle_alpha   90.00
_cell.angle_beta   90.00
_cell.angle_gamma   90.00
#
_symmetry.space_group_name_H-M   'P 1'
#
loop_
_entity.id
_entity.type
_entity.pdbx_description
1 polymer ?
#
loop_
_entity_poly.entity_id
_entity_poly.type
_entity_poly.pdbx_seq_one_letter_code
_entity_poly.pdbx_strand_id
1 'polypeptide(L)'
;MLKKIKSIIFLVCVICVFGVNAYALDVYVNGTKVGFNYETGYPYVENGRTMLPLRAVTEACGAEVWWDDVYKTACIRKNEVTVYCTLGEKNIYRNNTRIENDVATTINNGRVYLPIRSVIEALDAKIEWNGNVFITCENDDSFISGIENSYYKSSNIWSEWNRAISLQNSGNYLQAVDVLKRIAPGFIWSSDYVNRAIFYDRLGQCYTESGMYSEAAACFGREAENWALSGREQEKTAALRKSKTVQPTVQIYAKTYRDNYKMRRDFGELYEPDNGLYNGVYAECDEMVNNPSSMNKFYMNEFPKLVGREMSSYLLYMNDGVSFTHYKSHFTVAKQKDKIMQIALEPTNINNIRQNDERYINFAKEISKSGVRVFVRFACEMNDESVNWYVDPQTYKTKFQYVADIFHKYAPAAVMVWSPNFYPEDNYEAYYPGDEYVDYVGISSYMVEQPETDPLDKNVDRARWSNQLDTIYSLYGYKKPIIISECGVTYENYMTGADITDFAVKQLYDFYTYVPIKYPNVKAIYYFDSDNNTLKFKLSKNSEYLNTYKKAIDNQLYLSDPDNGKDLYQYYELGNNVNVYPENTEICSYFSTPFDNISYVVYRIGNNDVGVSYGIPYSVNIDFSAYSSKVVELKAMAFDSSGNMVAQKAYNIKVWDFTDSVPDNIFVEKEEHISAVINGDSIVFETNPVLYGDSVMVPFAEVAKSLGYRVSYDSRSHNLYAVKGEREISVCAGDNRISVNDFRISLDAAPIETDGDFLVPIEGVDVGLRCDYDWSRGNKCVFIDERTSRWSDWSEELPSDVNKNLYHIEIDKEYRFREREKEYFSLDTQIFSVNYVKAVTKAGEWSDWQKGYVAPSDTIEVRTRRVSSEPKRYYYGHYCTGDIGDKSKNYRTSDWKWCDEAKFHELGWYDYKLETTEPDSNDTILYNSNGKEKRCPSGCYRWYVINTEGGEHTEYSYRKLETEYIYYEWGPWSSWSSWSSYEPDIYYEDDIDIDVEERTYYRYKEK
;
A
#
# COMPACT_ATOMS: atom_id res chain seq x y z
N MET A 1 41.73 -23.55 -2.65
CA MET A 1 40.30 -23.74 -2.32
C MET A 1 39.66 -22.52 -1.65
N LEU A 2 40.31 -21.81 -0.71
CA LEU A 2 39.73 -20.68 0.05
C LEU A 2 39.26 -19.42 -0.72
N LYS A 3 39.42 -19.33 -2.05
CA LYS A 3 38.88 -18.22 -2.87
C LYS A 3 37.55 -18.51 -3.57
N LYS A 4 37.13 -19.78 -3.75
CA LYS A 4 35.88 -20.12 -4.47
C LYS A 4 34.62 -20.14 -3.60
N ILE A 5 34.76 -20.17 -2.27
CA ILE A 5 33.61 -20.25 -1.34
C ILE A 5 32.94 -18.88 -1.16
N LYS A 6 33.66 -17.76 -1.36
CA LYS A 6 33.09 -16.41 -1.22
C LYS A 6 32.13 -16.00 -2.35
N SER A 7 32.27 -16.55 -3.55
CA SER A 7 31.45 -16.16 -4.71
C SER A 7 30.13 -16.93 -4.85
N ILE A 8 29.98 -18.07 -4.18
CA ILE A 8 28.72 -18.85 -4.22
C ILE A 8 27.71 -18.34 -3.19
N ILE A 9 28.18 -17.90 -2.02
CA ILE A 9 27.33 -17.27 -0.99
C ILE A 9 26.76 -15.92 -1.49
N PHE A 10 27.53 -15.18 -2.31
CA PHE A 10 27.11 -13.89 -2.86
C PHE A 10 26.03 -14.01 -3.96
N LEU A 11 25.84 -15.19 -4.57
CA LEU A 11 24.85 -15.42 -5.62
C LEU A 11 23.50 -15.95 -5.10
N VAL A 12 23.43 -16.33 -3.81
CA VAL A 12 22.18 -16.77 -3.15
C VAL A 12 21.42 -15.59 -2.51
N CYS A 13 22.10 -14.47 -2.21
CA CYS A 13 21.47 -13.30 -1.57
C CYS A 13 20.76 -12.30 -2.52
N VAL A 14 20.75 -12.53 -3.83
CA VAL A 14 20.36 -11.48 -4.82
C VAL A 14 19.00 -11.74 -5.51
N ILE A 15 18.30 -12.85 -5.20
CA ILE A 15 17.04 -13.23 -5.88
C ILE A 15 15.80 -13.13 -4.96
N CYS A 16 15.95 -12.71 -3.70
CA CYS A 16 14.84 -12.66 -2.72
C CYS A 16 14.43 -11.24 -2.28
N VAL A 17 14.48 -10.23 -3.16
CA VAL A 17 13.92 -8.89 -2.88
C VAL A 17 13.00 -8.43 -4.02
N PHE A 18 11.83 -9.06 -4.09
CA PHE A 18 10.60 -8.44 -4.59
C PHE A 18 9.45 -8.81 -3.65
N GLY A 19 9.56 -8.35 -2.40
CA GLY A 19 8.46 -8.43 -1.45
C GLY A 19 7.28 -7.61 -1.98
N VAL A 20 6.10 -8.22 -2.02
CA VAL A 20 4.87 -7.53 -2.41
C VAL A 20 4.45 -6.64 -1.24
N ASN A 21 4.72 -5.35 -1.35
CA ASN A 21 4.15 -4.36 -0.44
C ASN A 21 2.63 -4.31 -0.64
N ALA A 22 1.89 -4.99 0.24
CA ALA A 22 0.60 -4.46 0.66
C ALA A 22 0.82 -3.05 1.23
N TYR A 23 -0.18 -2.16 1.12
CA TYR A 23 -0.21 -0.81 1.70
C TYR A 23 -1.45 -0.71 2.63
N ALA A 24 -1.46 0.13 3.67
CA ALA A 24 -2.73 0.53 4.30
C ALA A 24 -3.32 1.57 3.39
N LEU A 25 -4.29 1.11 2.62
CA LEU A 25 -5.10 2.00 1.85
C LEU A 25 -6.30 2.40 2.69
N ASP A 26 -6.26 3.58 3.28
CA ASP A 26 -7.53 4.20 3.68
C ASP A 26 -8.31 4.52 2.41
N VAL A 27 -9.59 4.13 2.39
CA VAL A 27 -10.53 4.48 1.32
C VAL A 27 -11.45 5.55 1.86
N TYR A 28 -11.51 6.67 1.17
CA TYR A 28 -12.45 7.76 1.44
C TYR A 28 -13.50 7.78 0.33
N VAL A 29 -14.77 7.88 0.70
CA VAL A 29 -15.91 8.06 -0.20
C VAL A 29 -16.61 9.37 0.17
N ASN A 30 -16.70 10.34 -0.74
CA ASN A 30 -17.22 11.70 -0.49
C ASN A 30 -16.63 12.30 0.80
N GLY A 31 -15.29 12.32 0.91
CA GLY A 31 -14.58 12.78 2.12
C GLY A 31 -14.89 11.97 3.40
N THR A 32 -15.31 10.70 3.26
CA THR A 32 -15.75 9.84 4.38
C THR A 32 -14.97 8.53 4.37
N LYS A 33 -14.16 8.27 5.40
CA LYS A 33 -13.43 7.01 5.49
C LYS A 33 -14.39 5.81 5.54
N VAL A 34 -14.14 4.82 4.69
CA VAL A 34 -14.87 3.55 4.65
C VAL A 34 -14.34 2.66 5.77
N GLY A 35 -15.24 2.23 6.66
CA GLY A 35 -14.89 1.34 7.77
C GLY A 35 -14.61 -0.07 7.26
N PHE A 36 -13.36 -0.52 7.38
CA PHE A 36 -12.96 -1.89 7.06
C PHE A 36 -12.74 -2.70 8.34
N ASN A 37 -13.38 -3.86 8.42
CA ASN A 37 -13.26 -4.80 9.52
C ASN A 37 -13.28 -6.25 9.01
N TYR A 38 -13.21 -7.23 9.92
CA TYR A 38 -13.26 -8.65 9.57
C TYR A 38 -14.56 -9.08 8.85
N GLU A 39 -15.68 -8.36 8.99
CA GLU A 39 -16.97 -8.64 8.34
C GLU A 39 -17.14 -7.97 6.96
N THR A 40 -16.50 -6.81 6.73
CA THR A 40 -16.58 -6.05 5.46
C THR A 40 -15.42 -6.32 4.52
N GLY A 41 -14.30 -6.87 5.03
CA GLY A 41 -13.06 -7.10 4.29
C GLY A 41 -12.08 -5.94 4.41
N TYR A 42 -10.80 -6.21 4.16
CA TYR A 42 -9.73 -5.23 4.20
C TYR A 42 -9.16 -5.01 2.79
N PRO A 43 -8.78 -3.77 2.42
CA PRO A 43 -7.94 -3.49 1.26
C PRO A 43 -6.67 -4.35 1.24
N TYR A 44 -6.28 -4.81 0.06
CA TYR A 44 -4.98 -5.44 -0.16
C TYR A 44 -4.41 -5.04 -1.53
N VAL A 45 -3.13 -5.35 -1.77
CA VAL A 45 -2.49 -5.12 -3.07
C VAL A 45 -2.05 -6.45 -3.67
N GLU A 46 -2.39 -6.67 -4.92
CA GLU A 46 -2.13 -7.89 -5.68
C GLU A 46 -1.68 -7.50 -7.08
N ASN A 47 -0.53 -8.01 -7.54
CA ASN A 47 0.05 -7.71 -8.86
C ASN A 47 0.14 -6.21 -9.21
N GLY A 48 0.41 -5.35 -8.21
CA GLY A 48 0.46 -3.89 -8.40
C GLY A 48 -0.92 -3.23 -8.60
N ARG A 49 -2.00 -3.91 -8.21
CA ARG A 49 -3.37 -3.37 -8.18
C ARG A 49 -3.93 -3.39 -6.77
N THR A 50 -4.62 -2.31 -6.43
CA THR A 50 -5.38 -2.22 -5.19
C THR A 50 -6.69 -2.98 -5.32
N MET A 51 -6.80 -4.06 -4.56
CA MET A 51 -8.00 -4.87 -4.44
C MET A 51 -8.83 -4.35 -3.26
N LEU A 52 -10.09 -3.99 -3.53
CA LEU A 52 -10.99 -3.43 -2.51
C LEU A 52 -12.26 -4.28 -2.35
N PRO A 53 -12.80 -4.42 -1.11
CA PRO A 53 -14.02 -5.18 -0.89
C PRO A 53 -15.18 -4.49 -1.60
N LEU A 54 -15.71 -5.14 -2.64
CA LEU A 54 -16.62 -4.54 -3.61
C LEU A 54 -17.85 -3.92 -2.94
N ARG A 55 -18.48 -4.68 -2.03
CA ARG A 55 -19.67 -4.24 -1.27
C ARG A 55 -19.38 -3.04 -0.39
N ALA A 56 -18.34 -3.10 0.44
CA ALA A 56 -18.05 -2.05 1.43
C ALA A 56 -17.86 -0.67 0.77
N VAL A 57 -17.13 -0.63 -0.35
CA VAL A 57 -16.87 0.62 -1.07
C VAL A 57 -18.09 1.10 -1.86
N THR A 58 -18.82 0.20 -2.53
CA THR A 58 -19.98 0.60 -3.35
C THR A 58 -21.22 0.93 -2.54
N GLU A 59 -21.45 0.29 -1.39
CA GLU A 59 -22.47 0.72 -0.41
C GLU A 59 -22.12 2.09 0.19
N ALA A 60 -20.85 2.35 0.50
CA ALA A 60 -20.41 3.69 0.91
C ALA A 60 -20.67 4.75 -0.18
N CYS A 61 -20.57 4.37 -1.46
CA CYS A 61 -20.98 5.19 -2.61
C CYS A 61 -22.51 5.38 -2.75
N GLY A 62 -23.33 4.83 -1.86
CA GLY A 62 -24.80 4.89 -1.93
C GLY A 62 -25.42 3.91 -2.94
N ALA A 63 -24.70 2.86 -3.34
CA ALA A 63 -25.25 1.79 -4.18
C ALA A 63 -25.89 0.68 -3.35
N GLU A 64 -26.92 0.03 -3.90
CA GLU A 64 -27.43 -1.25 -3.41
C GLU A 64 -26.59 -2.39 -3.99
N VAL A 65 -26.23 -3.39 -3.17
CA VAL A 65 -25.38 -4.50 -3.58
C VAL A 65 -26.01 -5.83 -3.19
N TRP A 66 -26.18 -6.75 -4.14
CA TRP A 66 -26.62 -8.12 -3.88
C TRP A 66 -25.80 -9.14 -4.67
N TRP A 67 -25.99 -10.41 -4.35
CA TRP A 67 -25.32 -11.54 -5.00
C TRP A 67 -26.36 -12.34 -5.79
N ASP A 68 -26.06 -12.64 -7.05
CA ASP A 68 -26.77 -13.65 -7.82
C ASP A 68 -25.97 -14.96 -7.77
N ASP A 69 -26.51 -15.94 -7.06
CA ASP A 69 -25.82 -17.22 -6.85
C ASP A 69 -25.91 -18.17 -8.05
N VAL A 70 -26.86 -17.96 -8.98
CA VAL A 70 -27.02 -18.78 -10.19
C VAL A 70 -25.93 -18.43 -11.19
N TYR A 71 -25.67 -17.13 -11.37
CA TYR A 71 -24.67 -16.62 -12.32
C TYR A 71 -23.29 -16.34 -11.66
N LYS A 72 -23.20 -16.46 -10.33
CA LYS A 72 -22.01 -16.10 -9.53
C LYS A 72 -21.56 -14.67 -9.80
N THR A 73 -22.53 -13.76 -9.76
CA THR A 73 -22.39 -12.36 -10.15
C THR A 73 -22.70 -11.44 -8.98
N ALA A 74 -21.78 -10.52 -8.67
CA ALA A 74 -22.08 -9.39 -7.80
C ALA A 74 -22.83 -8.33 -8.61
N CYS A 75 -24.01 -7.96 -8.13
CA CYS A 75 -24.91 -7.02 -8.77
C CYS A 75 -24.95 -5.73 -7.95
N ILE A 76 -24.63 -4.61 -8.59
CA ILE A 76 -24.53 -3.30 -7.95
C ILE A 76 -25.49 -2.35 -8.67
N ARG A 77 -26.40 -1.70 -7.95
CA ARG A 77 -27.34 -0.73 -8.51
C ARG A 77 -27.21 0.63 -7.83
N LYS A 78 -27.07 1.68 -8.64
CA LYS A 78 -27.09 3.07 -8.19
C LYS A 78 -27.81 3.93 -9.21
N ASN A 79 -28.85 4.63 -8.80
CA ASN A 79 -29.71 5.41 -9.70
C ASN A 79 -30.21 4.54 -10.88
N GLU A 80 -30.02 4.99 -12.12
CA GLU A 80 -30.37 4.25 -13.36
C GLU A 80 -29.24 3.31 -13.86
N VAL A 81 -28.16 3.17 -13.09
CA VAL A 81 -26.99 2.37 -13.46
C VAL A 81 -26.99 1.06 -12.68
N THR A 82 -26.88 -0.05 -13.41
CA THR A 82 -26.60 -1.38 -12.86
C THR A 82 -25.28 -1.90 -13.41
N VAL A 83 -24.39 -2.32 -12.51
CA VAL A 83 -23.09 -2.92 -12.83
C VAL A 83 -23.09 -4.37 -12.36
N TYR A 84 -22.74 -5.29 -13.26
CA TYR A 84 -22.58 -6.71 -12.99
C TYR A 84 -21.11 -7.11 -13.01
N CYS A 85 -20.63 -7.77 -11.96
CA CYS A 85 -19.26 -8.29 -11.86
C CYS A 85 -19.31 -9.81 -11.64
N THR A 86 -19.05 -10.59 -12.70
CA THR A 86 -19.10 -12.06 -12.64
C THR A 86 -17.77 -12.63 -12.17
N LEU A 87 -17.84 -13.58 -11.22
CA LEU A 87 -16.67 -14.23 -10.63
C LEU A 87 -15.81 -14.93 -11.68
N GLY A 88 -14.49 -14.71 -11.64
CA GLY A 88 -13.54 -15.27 -12.59
C GLY A 88 -13.49 -14.55 -13.95
N GLU A 89 -14.43 -13.65 -14.25
CA GLU A 89 -14.39 -12.87 -15.48
C GLU A 89 -13.59 -11.57 -15.34
N LYS A 90 -12.87 -11.22 -16.41
CA LYS A 90 -12.21 -9.92 -16.64
C LYS A 90 -13.16 -8.86 -17.22
N ASN A 91 -14.47 -9.10 -17.19
CA ASN A 91 -15.47 -8.20 -17.73
C ASN A 91 -16.39 -7.73 -16.60
N ILE A 92 -16.75 -6.46 -16.63
CA ILE A 92 -17.92 -5.96 -15.91
C ILE A 92 -18.94 -5.46 -16.94
N TYR A 93 -20.22 -5.47 -16.59
CA TYR A 93 -21.29 -5.05 -17.51
C TYR A 93 -22.06 -3.88 -16.91
N ARG A 94 -21.98 -2.69 -17.52
CA ARG A 94 -22.77 -1.50 -17.16
C ARG A 94 -24.00 -1.44 -18.05
N ASN A 95 -25.20 -1.63 -17.50
CA ASN A 95 -26.46 -1.64 -18.25
C ASN A 95 -26.42 -2.54 -19.52
N ASN A 96 -25.80 -3.72 -19.39
CA ASN A 96 -25.53 -4.71 -20.46
C ASN A 96 -24.45 -4.32 -21.49
N THR A 97 -23.80 -3.16 -21.37
CA THR A 97 -22.58 -2.83 -22.13
C THR A 97 -21.35 -3.42 -21.44
N ARG A 98 -20.57 -4.22 -22.18
CA ARG A 98 -19.32 -4.83 -21.69
C ARG A 98 -18.23 -3.76 -21.51
N ILE A 99 -17.61 -3.75 -20.34
CA ILE A 99 -16.42 -2.97 -19.99
C ILE A 99 -15.33 -3.98 -19.63
N GLU A 100 -14.14 -3.85 -20.22
CA GLU A 100 -13.01 -4.70 -19.90
C GLU A 100 -12.30 -4.22 -18.62
N ASN A 101 -11.89 -5.19 -17.80
CA ASN A 101 -11.08 -4.99 -16.61
C ASN A 101 -9.77 -5.78 -16.73
N ASP A 102 -8.69 -5.31 -16.13
CA ASP A 102 -7.37 -5.93 -16.27
C ASP A 102 -7.20 -7.20 -15.41
N VAL A 103 -7.78 -7.21 -14.21
CA VAL A 103 -7.86 -8.37 -13.30
C VAL A 103 -9.27 -8.97 -13.33
N ALA A 104 -9.38 -10.28 -13.12
CA ALA A 104 -10.68 -10.93 -12.98
C ALA A 104 -11.36 -10.53 -11.65
N THR A 105 -12.68 -10.58 -11.60
CA THR A 105 -13.41 -10.53 -10.32
C THR A 105 -12.98 -11.72 -9.46
N THR A 106 -12.46 -11.49 -8.26
CA THR A 106 -12.00 -12.55 -7.34
C THR A 106 -12.89 -12.66 -6.11
N ILE A 107 -12.82 -13.80 -5.42
CA ILE A 107 -13.29 -13.95 -4.04
C ILE A 107 -12.11 -14.24 -3.13
N ASN A 108 -12.08 -13.59 -1.97
CA ASN A 108 -11.10 -13.79 -0.91
C ASN A 108 -11.85 -13.68 0.44
N ASN A 109 -11.69 -14.65 1.35
CA ASN A 109 -12.39 -14.71 2.64
C ASN A 109 -13.91 -14.47 2.50
N GLY A 110 -14.56 -15.21 1.60
CA GLY A 110 -16.00 -15.09 1.31
C GLY A 110 -16.48 -13.76 0.69
N ARG A 111 -15.59 -12.83 0.32
CA ARG A 111 -15.96 -11.51 -0.24
C ARG A 111 -15.46 -11.30 -1.64
N VAL A 112 -16.24 -10.58 -2.44
CA VAL A 112 -15.87 -10.18 -3.81
C VAL A 112 -14.90 -9.00 -3.78
N TYR A 113 -13.78 -9.13 -4.48
CA TYR A 113 -12.77 -8.08 -4.66
C TYR A 113 -12.54 -7.80 -6.15
N LEU A 114 -12.16 -6.56 -6.45
CA LEU A 114 -11.85 -6.09 -7.80
C LEU A 114 -10.96 -4.83 -7.70
N PRO A 115 -10.10 -4.55 -8.71
CA PRO A 115 -9.48 -3.22 -8.87
C PRO A 115 -10.56 -2.15 -9.01
N ILE A 116 -10.88 -1.45 -7.91
CA ILE A 116 -12.19 -0.80 -7.74
C ILE A 116 -12.51 0.23 -8.84
N ARG A 117 -11.47 0.83 -9.45
CA ARG A 117 -11.57 1.91 -10.44
C ARG A 117 -12.62 1.63 -11.50
N SER A 118 -12.57 0.49 -12.19
CA SER A 118 -13.49 0.18 -13.29
C SER A 118 -14.95 0.12 -12.84
N VAL A 119 -15.20 -0.37 -11.62
CA VAL A 119 -16.56 -0.41 -11.04
C VAL A 119 -17.02 0.98 -10.61
N ILE A 120 -16.14 1.78 -10.01
CA ILE A 120 -16.43 3.15 -9.57
C ILE A 120 -16.71 4.05 -10.77
N GLU A 121 -15.85 4.03 -11.79
CA GLU A 121 -16.07 4.74 -13.05
C GLU A 121 -17.35 4.26 -13.75
N ALA A 122 -17.66 2.96 -13.73
CA ALA A 122 -18.92 2.43 -14.25
C ALA A 122 -20.16 2.89 -13.46
N LEU A 123 -20.01 3.26 -12.18
CA LEU A 123 -21.05 3.85 -11.33
C LEU A 123 -21.10 5.40 -11.42
N ASP A 124 -20.49 5.97 -12.45
CA ASP A 124 -20.37 7.41 -12.73
C ASP A 124 -19.69 8.20 -11.58
N ALA A 125 -18.75 7.55 -10.88
CA ALA A 125 -17.98 8.12 -9.78
C ALA A 125 -16.51 8.35 -10.17
N LYS A 126 -15.87 9.36 -9.57
CA LYS A 126 -14.43 9.64 -9.76
C LYS A 126 -13.60 8.88 -8.72
N ILE A 127 -12.37 8.49 -9.09
CA ILE A 127 -11.39 7.90 -8.16
C ILE A 127 -9.99 8.49 -8.36
N GLU A 128 -9.38 8.92 -7.26
CA GLU A 128 -8.03 9.44 -7.18
C GLU A 128 -7.17 8.59 -6.23
N TRP A 129 -5.86 8.63 -6.43
CA TRP A 129 -4.89 7.92 -5.60
C TRP A 129 -3.68 8.80 -5.32
N ASN A 130 -3.32 8.93 -4.04
CA ASN A 130 -2.23 9.77 -3.55
C ASN A 130 -1.50 9.13 -2.34
N GLY A 131 -1.48 7.79 -2.29
CA GLY A 131 -1.13 7.00 -1.11
C GLY A 131 -2.37 6.36 -0.47
N ASN A 132 -3.48 7.10 -0.42
CA ASN A 132 -4.82 6.61 -0.07
C ASN A 132 -5.74 6.63 -1.31
N VAL A 133 -6.89 5.96 -1.26
CA VAL A 133 -7.91 6.04 -2.32
C VAL A 133 -8.98 7.04 -1.92
N PHE A 134 -9.23 8.02 -2.80
CA PHE A 134 -10.31 8.98 -2.67
C PHE A 134 -11.32 8.74 -3.78
N ILE A 135 -12.57 8.52 -3.41
CA ILE A 135 -13.68 8.27 -4.33
C ILE A 135 -14.74 9.35 -4.11
N THR A 136 -15.16 9.97 -5.19
CA THR A 136 -16.21 10.99 -5.22
C THR A 136 -17.38 10.38 -5.98
N CYS A 137 -18.28 9.74 -5.23
CA CYS A 137 -19.40 8.93 -5.75
C CYS A 137 -20.68 9.72 -5.95
N GLU A 138 -20.95 10.68 -5.08
CA GLU A 138 -21.65 11.86 -5.54
C GLU A 138 -20.57 12.74 -6.13
N ASN A 139 -20.83 13.41 -7.23
CA ASN A 139 -20.00 14.55 -7.57
C ASN A 139 -19.97 15.48 -6.34
N ASP A 140 -18.78 15.86 -5.84
CA ASP A 140 -18.62 17.08 -5.03
C ASP A 140 -19.10 18.33 -5.83
N ASP A 141 -19.30 18.15 -7.14
CA ASP A 141 -20.19 18.95 -7.97
C ASP A 141 -21.69 18.99 -7.51
N SER A 142 -22.16 18.41 -6.40
CA SER A 142 -23.49 18.80 -5.88
C SER A 142 -23.47 20.27 -5.44
N PHE A 143 -22.39 20.67 -4.76
CA PHE A 143 -22.06 22.05 -4.44
C PHE A 143 -21.39 22.77 -5.61
N ILE A 144 -20.34 22.17 -6.21
CA ILE A 144 -19.62 22.82 -7.33
C ILE A 144 -20.53 22.94 -8.57
N SER A 145 -21.20 21.90 -9.08
CA SER A 145 -22.20 22.04 -10.18
C SER A 145 -23.41 22.87 -9.77
N GLY A 146 -23.74 22.97 -8.48
CA GLY A 146 -24.70 23.96 -7.98
C GLY A 146 -24.27 25.41 -8.27
N ILE A 147 -22.97 25.68 -8.27
CA ILE A 147 -22.37 26.93 -8.75
C ILE A 147 -22.29 26.92 -10.29
N GLU A 148 -21.80 25.85 -10.92
CA GLU A 148 -21.52 25.80 -12.37
C GLU A 148 -22.79 25.85 -13.25
N ASN A 149 -23.90 25.25 -12.81
CA ASN A 149 -25.20 25.23 -13.50
C ASN A 149 -26.15 26.34 -13.06
N SER A 150 -25.68 27.33 -12.30
CA SER A 150 -26.53 28.43 -11.82
C SER A 150 -27.05 29.31 -12.97
N TYR A 151 -28.27 29.86 -12.83
CA TYR A 151 -28.91 30.60 -13.92
C TYR A 151 -28.24 31.96 -14.17
N TYR A 152 -27.56 32.09 -15.31
CA TYR A 152 -26.88 33.32 -15.73
C TYR A 152 -27.86 34.49 -15.92
N LYS A 153 -27.63 35.61 -15.22
CA LYS A 153 -28.60 36.74 -15.15
C LYS A 153 -27.98 38.14 -15.22
N SER A 154 -26.82 38.29 -15.86
CA SER A 154 -26.08 39.56 -15.97
C SER A 154 -25.80 39.93 -17.44
N SER A 155 -25.86 41.22 -17.77
CA SER A 155 -25.43 41.73 -19.08
C SER A 155 -23.96 42.19 -19.11
N ASN A 156 -23.26 42.18 -17.97
CA ASN A 156 -21.85 42.56 -17.88
C ASN A 156 -21.16 41.88 -16.69
N ILE A 157 -20.40 40.82 -16.98
CA ILE A 157 -19.70 39.98 -16.00
C ILE A 157 -18.73 40.77 -15.10
N TRP A 158 -17.99 41.73 -15.69
CA TRP A 158 -16.98 42.52 -14.98
C TRP A 158 -17.59 43.54 -14.01
N SER A 159 -18.80 44.02 -14.28
CA SER A 159 -19.51 44.93 -13.36
C SER A 159 -19.94 44.23 -12.07
N GLU A 160 -20.45 42.99 -12.17
CA GLU A 160 -20.79 42.18 -11.00
C GLU A 160 -19.52 41.61 -10.33
N TRP A 161 -18.45 41.29 -11.07
CA TRP A 161 -17.15 40.94 -10.47
C TRP A 161 -16.60 42.05 -9.56
N ASN A 162 -16.56 43.29 -10.06
CA ASN A 162 -16.13 44.45 -9.26
C ASN A 162 -17.06 44.71 -8.05
N ARG A 163 -18.35 44.41 -8.19
CA ARG A 163 -19.31 44.45 -7.07
C ARG A 163 -19.02 43.38 -6.02
N ALA A 164 -18.67 42.16 -6.43
CA ALA A 164 -18.26 41.10 -5.51
C ALA A 164 -17.00 41.49 -4.74
N ILE A 165 -15.99 42.05 -5.41
CA ILE A 165 -14.78 42.58 -4.76
C ILE A 165 -15.14 43.69 -3.76
N SER A 166 -16.01 44.64 -4.12
CA SER A 166 -16.46 45.69 -3.20
C SER A 166 -17.17 45.15 -1.96
N LEU A 167 -17.92 44.04 -2.09
CA LEU A 167 -18.59 43.38 -0.98
C LEU A 167 -17.61 42.61 -0.10
N GLN A 168 -16.67 41.85 -0.69
CA GLN A 168 -15.58 41.17 0.02
C GLN A 168 -14.75 42.17 0.83
N ASN A 169 -14.33 43.28 0.23
CA ASN A 169 -13.57 44.35 0.89
C ASN A 169 -14.37 45.09 1.98
N SER A 170 -15.70 44.94 2.00
CA SER A 170 -16.59 45.51 3.03
C SER A 170 -17.02 44.49 4.09
N GLY A 171 -16.43 43.29 4.10
CA GLY A 171 -16.79 42.20 5.03
C GLY A 171 -18.12 41.49 4.71
N ASN A 172 -18.76 41.79 3.58
CA ASN A 172 -20.05 41.22 3.19
C ASN A 172 -19.86 39.94 2.36
N TYR A 173 -19.14 38.96 2.91
CA TYR A 173 -18.64 37.79 2.19
C TYR A 173 -19.73 36.92 1.55
N LEU A 174 -20.80 36.58 2.28
CA LEU A 174 -21.92 35.82 1.72
C LEU A 174 -22.65 36.57 0.59
N GLN A 175 -22.74 37.90 0.67
CA GLN A 175 -23.29 38.71 -0.43
C GLN A 175 -22.36 38.74 -1.65
N ALA A 176 -21.04 38.68 -1.43
CA ALA A 176 -20.06 38.52 -2.50
C ALA A 176 -20.20 37.13 -3.16
N VAL A 177 -20.36 36.05 -2.38
CA VAL A 177 -20.67 34.70 -2.88
C VAL A 177 -21.92 34.69 -3.75
N ASP A 178 -23.01 35.33 -3.31
CA ASP A 178 -24.25 35.43 -4.10
C ASP A 178 -24.05 36.15 -5.44
N VAL A 179 -23.15 37.15 -5.50
CA VAL A 179 -22.78 37.84 -6.73
C VAL A 179 -21.93 36.95 -7.63
N LEU A 180 -20.90 36.29 -7.07
CA LEU A 180 -20.00 35.38 -7.79
C LEU A 180 -20.76 34.22 -8.40
N LYS A 181 -21.69 33.59 -7.65
CA LYS A 181 -22.59 32.55 -8.18
C LYS A 181 -23.34 32.99 -9.43
N ARG A 182 -23.93 34.19 -9.45
CA ARG A 182 -24.69 34.69 -10.63
C ARG A 182 -23.85 34.89 -11.89
N ILE A 183 -22.53 35.01 -11.77
CA ILE A 183 -21.61 35.19 -12.91
C ILE A 183 -20.79 33.94 -13.25
N ALA A 184 -20.87 32.88 -12.44
CA ALA A 184 -20.08 31.65 -12.61
C ALA A 184 -20.14 31.04 -14.03
N PRO A 185 -21.31 30.91 -14.69
CA PRO A 185 -21.37 30.31 -16.03
C PRO A 185 -20.53 31.05 -17.08
N GLY A 186 -20.37 32.37 -16.93
CA GLY A 186 -19.57 33.20 -17.83
C GLY A 186 -18.06 32.99 -17.70
N PHE A 187 -17.59 32.44 -16.57
CA PHE A 187 -16.21 31.97 -16.42
C PHE A 187 -16.09 30.51 -16.86
N ILE A 188 -17.03 29.66 -16.46
CA ILE A 188 -16.89 28.19 -16.56
C ILE A 188 -17.04 27.68 -17.99
N TRP A 189 -17.95 28.26 -18.79
CA TRP A 189 -18.11 27.90 -20.21
C TRP A 189 -17.01 28.47 -21.13
N SER A 190 -16.03 29.19 -20.56
CA SER A 190 -14.82 29.57 -21.27
C SER A 190 -13.73 28.51 -21.09
N SER A 191 -12.86 28.37 -22.10
CA SER A 191 -11.62 27.59 -22.00
C SER A 191 -10.49 28.37 -21.29
N ASP A 192 -10.82 29.46 -20.59
CA ASP A 192 -9.86 30.28 -19.85
C ASP A 192 -9.69 29.74 -18.42
N TYR A 193 -8.86 28.70 -18.31
CA TYR A 193 -8.59 28.04 -17.03
C TYR A 193 -7.94 28.98 -16.00
N VAL A 194 -7.22 30.02 -16.43
CA VAL A 194 -6.62 31.02 -15.53
C VAL A 194 -7.70 31.87 -14.87
N ASN A 195 -8.63 32.42 -15.65
CA ASN A 195 -9.75 33.19 -15.08
C ASN A 195 -10.72 32.30 -14.27
N ARG A 196 -10.87 31.02 -14.63
CA ARG A 196 -11.63 30.04 -13.82
C ARG A 196 -10.94 29.76 -12.47
N ALA A 197 -9.63 29.59 -12.43
CA ALA A 197 -8.89 29.41 -11.19
C ALA A 197 -9.01 30.65 -10.27
N ILE A 198 -8.83 31.86 -10.82
CA ILE A 198 -9.00 33.13 -10.10
C ILE A 198 -10.44 33.30 -9.57
N PHE A 199 -11.45 32.85 -10.31
CA PHE A 199 -12.85 32.83 -9.86
C PHE A 199 -13.06 31.90 -8.65
N TYR A 200 -12.46 30.70 -8.69
CA TYR A 200 -12.57 29.73 -7.60
C TYR A 200 -11.77 30.12 -6.35
N ASP A 201 -10.58 30.70 -6.49
CA ASP A 201 -9.84 31.36 -5.41
C ASP A 201 -10.71 32.42 -4.69
N ARG A 202 -11.38 33.27 -5.47
CA ARG A 202 -12.25 34.34 -4.96
C ARG A 202 -13.43 33.80 -4.14
N LEU A 203 -14.06 32.74 -4.61
CA LEU A 203 -15.12 32.04 -3.87
C LEU A 203 -14.57 31.38 -2.60
N GLY A 204 -13.46 30.65 -2.70
CA GLY A 204 -12.82 29.97 -1.56
C GLY A 204 -12.45 30.94 -0.44
N GLN A 205 -11.90 32.10 -0.78
CA GLN A 205 -11.65 33.20 0.18
C GLN A 205 -12.95 33.66 0.85
N CYS A 206 -14.01 33.95 0.08
CA CYS A 206 -15.27 34.44 0.68
C CYS A 206 -15.93 33.39 1.59
N TYR A 207 -15.86 32.11 1.25
CA TYR A 207 -16.35 31.03 2.11
C TYR A 207 -15.49 30.86 3.38
N THR A 208 -14.17 30.95 3.26
CA THR A 208 -13.24 30.90 4.40
C THR A 208 -13.56 31.98 5.42
N GLU A 209 -13.71 33.23 4.97
CA GLU A 209 -14.07 34.37 5.84
C GLU A 209 -15.52 34.30 6.36
N SER A 210 -16.36 33.44 5.79
CA SER A 210 -17.73 33.18 6.25
C SER A 210 -17.83 31.98 7.21
N GLY A 211 -16.71 31.32 7.53
CA GLY A 211 -16.69 30.08 8.33
C GLY A 211 -17.19 28.83 7.60
N MET A 212 -17.41 28.90 6.28
CA MET A 212 -17.92 27.81 5.44
C MET A 212 -16.74 27.00 4.89
N TYR A 213 -16.07 26.26 5.77
CA TYR A 213 -14.75 25.70 5.49
C TYR A 213 -14.75 24.54 4.47
N SER A 214 -15.79 23.71 4.46
CA SER A 214 -15.94 22.62 3.46
C SER A 214 -16.15 23.19 2.06
N GLU A 215 -16.99 24.23 1.94
CA GLU A 215 -17.25 24.97 0.71
C GLU A 215 -16.00 25.69 0.21
N ALA A 216 -15.20 26.25 1.12
CA ALA A 216 -13.90 26.84 0.80
C ALA A 216 -12.91 25.81 0.26
N ALA A 217 -12.81 24.64 0.92
CA ALA A 217 -11.93 23.54 0.50
C ALA A 217 -12.26 23.04 -0.91
N ALA A 218 -13.55 22.84 -1.20
CA ALA A 218 -14.04 22.45 -2.53
C ALA A 218 -13.71 23.52 -3.59
N CYS A 219 -13.87 24.81 -3.28
CA CYS A 219 -13.46 25.88 -4.20
C CYS A 219 -11.94 25.90 -4.43
N PHE A 220 -11.10 25.75 -3.40
CA PHE A 220 -9.65 25.69 -3.58
C PHE A 220 -9.17 24.41 -4.29
N GLY A 221 -9.88 23.28 -4.15
CA GLY A 221 -9.65 22.08 -4.95
C GLY A 221 -9.94 22.32 -6.43
N ARG A 222 -11.10 22.92 -6.73
CA ARG A 222 -11.48 23.30 -8.09
C ARG A 222 -10.56 24.39 -8.67
N GLU A 223 -10.01 25.30 -7.86
CA GLU A 223 -8.93 26.20 -8.26
C GLU A 223 -7.69 25.40 -8.72
N ALA A 224 -7.22 24.43 -7.92
CA ALA A 224 -6.06 23.61 -8.24
C ALA A 224 -6.21 22.83 -9.55
N GLU A 225 -7.38 22.24 -9.80
CA GLU A 225 -7.71 21.59 -11.08
C GLU A 225 -7.55 22.55 -12.27
N ASN A 226 -8.05 23.79 -12.15
CA ASN A 226 -7.94 24.78 -13.21
C ASN A 226 -6.50 25.30 -13.38
N TRP A 227 -5.71 25.39 -12.30
CA TRP A 227 -4.28 25.65 -12.42
C TRP A 227 -3.54 24.52 -13.14
N ALA A 228 -3.84 23.26 -12.84
CA ALA A 228 -3.29 22.09 -13.54
C ALA A 228 -3.64 22.11 -15.05
N LEU A 229 -4.91 22.38 -15.40
CA LEU A 229 -5.35 22.54 -16.80
C LEU A 229 -4.68 23.71 -17.53
N SER A 230 -4.14 24.69 -16.80
CA SER A 230 -3.35 25.80 -17.35
C SER A 230 -1.83 25.57 -17.39
N GLY A 231 -1.35 24.40 -16.93
CA GLY A 231 0.09 24.07 -16.85
C GLY A 231 0.84 24.73 -15.67
N ARG A 232 0.13 25.20 -14.65
CA ARG A 232 0.67 25.98 -13.52
C ARG A 232 0.80 25.13 -12.24
N GLU A 233 1.86 24.33 -12.18
CA GLU A 233 2.06 23.34 -11.11
C GLU A 233 2.35 23.96 -9.72
N GLN A 234 2.99 25.14 -9.67
CA GLN A 234 3.24 25.86 -8.42
C GLN A 234 1.93 26.40 -7.83
N GLU A 235 1.10 27.05 -8.65
CA GLU A 235 -0.19 27.59 -8.25
C GLU A 235 -1.19 26.48 -7.90
N LYS A 236 -1.19 25.36 -8.63
CA LYS A 236 -1.90 24.13 -8.24
C LYS A 236 -1.48 23.66 -6.86
N THR A 237 -0.17 23.57 -6.58
CA THR A 237 0.34 23.15 -5.28
C THR A 237 -0.08 24.11 -4.16
N ALA A 238 -0.06 25.42 -4.40
CA ALA A 238 -0.54 26.42 -3.45
C ALA A 238 -2.06 26.30 -3.20
N ALA A 239 -2.86 26.07 -4.24
CA ALA A 239 -4.30 25.86 -4.14
C ALA A 239 -4.65 24.57 -3.38
N LEU A 240 -3.93 23.46 -3.62
CA LEU A 240 -4.06 22.23 -2.84
C LEU A 240 -3.70 22.45 -1.36
N ARG A 241 -2.66 23.23 -1.05
CA ARG A 241 -2.33 23.62 0.33
C ARG A 241 -3.46 24.42 0.98
N LYS A 242 -4.02 25.44 0.29
CA LYS A 242 -5.20 26.18 0.77
C LYS A 242 -6.38 25.24 1.05
N SER A 243 -6.69 24.33 0.11
CA SER A 243 -7.75 23.33 0.25
C SER A 243 -7.56 22.42 1.46
N LYS A 244 -6.40 21.75 1.59
CA LYS A 244 -6.05 20.87 2.73
C LYS A 244 -6.06 21.63 4.07
N THR A 245 -5.65 22.90 4.07
CA THR A 245 -5.60 23.75 5.27
C THR A 245 -6.98 24.14 5.78
N VAL A 246 -7.93 24.44 4.88
CA VAL A 246 -9.30 24.80 5.29
C VAL A 246 -10.21 23.60 5.47
N GLN A 247 -9.95 22.46 4.82
CA GLN A 247 -10.80 21.26 4.91
C GLN A 247 -10.99 20.80 6.37
N PRO A 248 -12.20 20.84 6.94
CA PRO A 248 -12.45 20.26 8.24
C PRO A 248 -12.44 18.72 8.14
N THR A 249 -11.77 18.07 9.11
CA THR A 249 -11.76 16.61 9.25
C THR A 249 -12.53 16.23 10.50
N VAL A 250 -13.46 15.29 10.39
CA VAL A 250 -14.27 14.82 11.51
C VAL A 250 -14.33 13.30 11.49
N GLN A 251 -13.88 12.68 12.57
CA GLN A 251 -13.93 11.23 12.79
C GLN A 251 -14.63 10.97 14.13
N ILE A 252 -15.50 9.96 14.18
CA ILE A 252 -16.25 9.58 15.39
C ILE A 252 -15.75 8.21 15.81
N TYR A 253 -15.55 7.98 17.11
CA TYR A 253 -15.04 6.72 17.65
C TYR A 253 -15.95 6.20 18.75
N ALA A 254 -16.04 4.88 18.87
CA ALA A 254 -16.69 4.20 19.97
C ALA A 254 -15.66 3.45 20.82
N LYS A 255 -15.82 3.53 22.14
CA LYS A 255 -15.03 2.77 23.12
C LYS A 255 -15.59 1.36 23.28
N THR A 256 -14.72 0.37 23.40
CA THR A 256 -15.12 -1.02 23.61
C THR A 256 -14.10 -1.79 24.45
N TYR A 257 -14.56 -2.81 25.16
CA TYR A 257 -13.74 -3.81 25.84
C TYR A 257 -13.71 -5.15 25.10
N ARG A 258 -14.37 -5.23 23.94
CA ARG A 258 -14.61 -6.49 23.22
C ARG A 258 -13.57 -6.70 22.12
N ASP A 259 -13.01 -7.91 22.06
CA ASP A 259 -11.94 -8.27 21.12
C ASP A 259 -12.36 -8.23 19.64
N ASN A 260 -13.65 -8.42 19.33
CA ASN A 260 -14.13 -8.48 17.94
C ASN A 260 -14.17 -7.11 17.22
N TYR A 261 -13.87 -6.01 17.90
CA TYR A 261 -13.77 -4.66 17.33
C TYR A 261 -12.33 -4.14 17.27
N LYS A 262 -11.36 -5.06 17.21
CA LYS A 262 -9.94 -4.77 17.00
C LYS A 262 -9.69 -4.08 15.64
N MET A 263 -9.72 -2.75 15.63
CA MET A 263 -9.02 -1.94 14.61
C MET A 263 -7.50 -2.04 14.76
N ARG A 264 -7.08 -2.28 16.01
CA ARG A 264 -5.73 -2.68 16.36
C ARG A 264 -5.41 -4.03 15.73
N ARG A 265 -4.32 -4.14 14.97
CA ARG A 265 -3.77 -5.44 14.56
C ARG A 265 -2.94 -6.03 15.69
N ASP A 266 -2.93 -7.35 15.75
CA ASP A 266 -1.94 -8.13 16.48
C ASP A 266 -0.94 -8.60 15.42
N PHE A 267 0.32 -8.15 15.53
CA PHE A 267 1.38 -8.52 14.59
C PHE A 267 2.18 -9.73 15.08
N GLY A 268 1.97 -10.17 16.33
CA GLY A 268 2.78 -11.20 16.98
C GLY A 268 4.24 -10.79 17.20
N GLU A 269 4.56 -9.49 17.11
CA GLU A 269 5.92 -8.97 17.19
C GLU A 269 6.43 -8.96 18.63
N LEU A 270 7.75 -9.06 18.81
CA LEU A 270 8.35 -9.10 20.14
C LEU A 270 8.03 -7.82 20.94
N TYR A 271 7.59 -8.02 22.18
CA TYR A 271 7.16 -6.97 23.11
C TYR A 271 6.00 -6.11 22.60
N GLU A 272 5.13 -6.62 21.73
CA GLU A 272 3.88 -5.91 21.40
C GLU A 272 2.93 -5.95 22.61
N PRO A 273 2.51 -4.82 23.20
CA PRO A 273 1.61 -4.82 24.36
C PRO A 273 0.19 -5.22 23.94
N ASP A 274 -0.52 -6.08 24.68
CA ASP A 274 -1.86 -6.59 24.28
C ASP A 274 -2.89 -5.47 23.97
N ASN A 275 -2.84 -4.37 24.71
CA ASN A 275 -3.54 -3.12 24.42
C ASN A 275 -2.82 -1.93 25.12
N GLY A 276 -3.15 -0.71 24.72
CA GLY A 276 -2.41 0.49 25.10
C GLY A 276 -1.05 0.59 24.40
N LEU A 277 -0.23 1.52 24.89
CA LEU A 277 1.10 1.82 24.36
C LEU A 277 2.07 2.19 25.49
N TYR A 278 3.36 1.87 25.29
CA TYR A 278 4.40 2.16 26.26
C TYR A 278 4.61 3.66 26.45
N ASN A 279 4.47 4.11 27.69
CA ASN A 279 4.79 5.47 28.08
C ASN A 279 6.30 5.57 28.33
N GLY A 280 7.02 6.19 27.41
CA GLY A 280 8.47 6.31 27.40
C GLY A 280 8.98 7.76 27.47
N VAL A 281 10.25 7.90 27.85
CA VAL A 281 10.89 9.22 27.97
C VAL A 281 12.41 9.15 27.73
N TYR A 282 12.97 10.20 27.14
CA TYR A 282 14.37 10.60 27.29
C TYR A 282 14.44 11.83 28.18
N ALA A 283 15.19 11.77 29.29
CA ALA A 283 15.30 12.90 30.24
C ALA A 283 16.71 13.03 30.85
N GLU A 284 17.76 12.57 30.13
CA GLU A 284 19.13 12.67 30.64
C GLU A 284 19.64 14.11 30.72
N CYS A 285 19.06 15.01 29.92
CA CYS A 285 19.47 16.41 29.85
C CYS A 285 18.75 17.32 30.85
N ASP A 286 17.72 16.87 31.57
CA ASP A 286 17.07 17.65 32.63
C ASP A 286 17.75 17.44 34.00
N GLU A 287 18.46 18.46 34.45
CA GLU A 287 19.13 18.57 35.75
C GLU A 287 18.21 18.43 36.98
N MET A 288 16.89 18.53 36.79
CA MET A 288 15.92 18.23 37.83
C MET A 288 15.84 16.72 38.12
N VAL A 289 16.07 15.86 37.13
CA VAL A 289 15.91 14.40 37.25
C VAL A 289 17.21 13.61 37.01
N ASN A 290 18.22 14.21 36.36
CA ASN A 290 19.50 13.57 36.09
C ASN A 290 20.68 14.40 36.62
N ASN A 291 21.74 13.75 37.11
CA ASN A 291 23.00 14.41 37.44
C ASN A 291 24.19 13.51 37.09
N PRO A 292 24.76 13.63 35.87
CA PRO A 292 25.83 12.73 35.41
C PRO A 292 27.14 12.88 36.21
N SER A 293 27.38 14.02 36.85
CA SER A 293 28.62 14.28 37.58
C SER A 293 28.67 13.67 38.99
N SER A 294 27.52 13.37 39.59
CA SER A 294 27.45 12.83 40.97
C SER A 294 26.65 11.53 41.10
N MET A 295 25.88 11.15 40.07
CA MET A 295 24.98 9.99 40.06
C MET A 295 23.98 9.92 41.23
N ASN A 296 23.76 11.02 41.95
CA ASN A 296 22.78 11.09 43.05
C ASN A 296 21.33 11.22 42.55
N LYS A 297 21.17 11.64 41.29
CA LYS A 297 19.94 11.67 40.51
C LYS A 297 20.18 10.90 39.23
N PHE A 298 19.26 10.01 38.90
CA PHE A 298 19.27 9.24 37.67
C PHE A 298 17.86 9.25 37.10
N TYR A 299 17.69 9.62 35.84
CA TYR A 299 16.37 9.97 35.29
C TYR A 299 15.32 8.84 35.42
N MET A 300 15.71 7.58 35.28
CA MET A 300 14.82 6.42 35.48
C MET A 300 14.27 6.26 36.91
N ASN A 301 14.86 6.96 37.89
CA ASN A 301 14.42 7.00 39.29
C ASN A 301 13.72 8.30 39.67
N GLU A 302 14.13 9.43 39.08
CA GLU A 302 13.61 10.76 39.48
C GLU A 302 12.51 11.29 38.55
N PHE A 303 12.53 10.97 37.25
CA PHE A 303 11.49 11.41 36.31
C PHE A 303 10.09 10.88 36.69
N PRO A 304 9.91 9.60 37.10
CA PRO A 304 8.64 9.14 37.63
C PRO A 304 8.09 9.96 38.82
N LYS A 305 8.97 10.56 39.63
CA LYS A 305 8.57 11.40 40.77
C LYS A 305 8.15 12.80 40.31
N LEU A 306 8.79 13.34 39.28
CA LEU A 306 8.43 14.63 38.66
C LEU A 306 7.01 14.56 38.07
N VAL A 307 6.76 13.54 37.24
CA VAL A 307 5.46 13.36 36.56
C VAL A 307 4.43 12.61 37.40
N GLY A 308 4.82 11.99 38.51
CA GLY A 308 3.90 11.29 39.43
C GLY A 308 3.38 9.94 38.92
N ARG A 309 4.04 9.36 37.91
CA ARG A 309 3.67 8.09 37.26
C ARG A 309 4.95 7.36 36.81
N GLU A 310 5.00 6.03 36.96
CA GLU A 310 6.11 5.24 36.43
C GLU A 310 6.05 5.16 34.89
N MET A 311 7.22 5.11 34.24
CA MET A 311 7.33 4.87 32.80
C MET A 311 7.47 3.35 32.56
N SER A 312 6.99 2.84 31.43
CA SER A 312 7.27 1.45 31.02
C SER A 312 8.58 1.31 30.25
N SER A 313 9.00 2.38 29.57
CA SER A 313 10.20 2.39 28.72
C SER A 313 11.04 3.65 28.91
N TYR A 314 12.31 3.60 28.53
CA TYR A 314 13.23 4.74 28.55
C TYR A 314 14.05 4.80 27.26
N LEU A 315 14.15 5.98 26.66
CA LEU A 315 15.04 6.25 25.54
C LEU A 315 16.44 6.61 26.06
N LEU A 316 17.46 6.16 25.34
CA LEU A 316 18.89 6.38 25.57
C LEU A 316 19.59 6.57 24.21
N TYR A 317 20.42 7.60 24.07
CA TYR A 317 21.27 7.79 22.90
C TYR A 317 22.62 7.11 23.09
N MET A 318 23.04 6.34 22.09
CA MET A 318 24.27 5.55 22.12
C MET A 318 25.03 5.70 20.80
N ASN A 319 26.27 6.16 20.87
CA ASN A 319 27.14 6.29 19.71
C ASN A 319 27.96 5.00 19.48
N ASP A 320 28.05 4.52 18.24
CA ASP A 320 28.73 3.26 17.87
C ASP A 320 30.26 3.25 18.07
N GLY A 321 30.85 4.41 18.39
CA GLY A 321 32.25 4.56 18.81
C GLY A 321 32.48 4.45 20.32
N VAL A 322 31.42 4.37 21.13
CA VAL A 322 31.50 4.34 22.61
C VAL A 322 31.25 2.92 23.14
N SER A 323 32.06 2.50 24.13
CA SER A 323 31.92 1.16 24.73
C SER A 323 30.62 1.03 25.54
N PHE A 324 29.92 -0.11 25.38
CA PHE A 324 28.76 -0.52 26.20
C PHE A 324 28.95 -0.28 27.70
N THR A 325 30.18 -0.45 28.22
CA THR A 325 30.51 -0.25 29.63
C THR A 325 30.13 1.15 30.15
N HIS A 326 30.19 2.18 29.29
CA HIS A 326 29.78 3.55 29.62
C HIS A 326 28.30 3.64 30.02
N TYR A 327 27.46 2.84 29.38
CA TYR A 327 26.00 2.86 29.53
C TYR A 327 25.48 1.80 30.52
N LYS A 328 26.36 1.00 31.13
CA LYS A 328 25.98 -0.18 31.95
C LYS A 328 25.04 0.14 33.12
N SER A 329 25.09 1.36 33.67
CA SER A 329 24.14 1.85 34.69
C SER A 329 22.69 1.78 34.21
N HIS A 330 22.42 2.21 32.98
CA HIS A 330 21.09 2.24 32.36
C HIS A 330 20.48 0.85 32.28
N PHE A 331 21.19 -0.11 31.67
CA PHE A 331 20.78 -1.51 31.60
C PHE A 331 20.61 -2.15 32.99
N THR A 332 21.45 -1.76 33.97
CA THR A 332 21.33 -2.26 35.34
C THR A 332 20.03 -1.80 36.00
N VAL A 333 19.68 -0.51 35.89
CA VAL A 333 18.46 0.04 36.47
C VAL A 333 17.22 -0.43 35.71
N ALA A 334 17.26 -0.46 34.38
CA ALA A 334 16.19 -1.00 33.55
C ALA A 334 15.90 -2.47 33.89
N LYS A 335 16.94 -3.31 34.09
CA LYS A 335 16.73 -4.70 34.51
C LYS A 335 16.17 -4.83 35.93
N GLN A 336 16.57 -3.96 36.85
CA GLN A 336 16.08 -3.95 38.23
C GLN A 336 14.62 -3.50 38.36
N LYS A 337 14.18 -2.59 37.49
CA LYS A 337 12.80 -2.07 37.44
C LYS A 337 11.89 -2.81 36.45
N ASP A 338 12.42 -3.81 35.74
CA ASP A 338 11.82 -4.52 34.61
C ASP A 338 11.19 -3.58 33.55
N LYS A 339 12.04 -2.73 32.96
CA LYS A 339 11.66 -1.70 31.99
C LYS A 339 12.27 -1.97 30.62
N ILE A 340 11.58 -1.51 29.59
CA ILE A 340 12.06 -1.53 28.21
C ILE A 340 13.08 -0.40 28.03
N MET A 341 14.08 -0.64 27.19
CA MET A 341 15.03 0.37 26.72
C MET A 341 14.85 0.58 25.22
N GLN A 342 14.54 1.80 24.79
CA GLN A 342 14.81 2.20 23.41
C GLN A 342 16.23 2.79 23.33
N ILE A 343 17.00 2.32 22.36
CA ILE A 343 18.36 2.75 22.09
C ILE A 343 18.37 3.45 20.73
N ALA A 344 18.61 4.76 20.73
CA ALA A 344 19.00 5.47 19.52
C ALA A 344 20.48 5.14 19.24
N LEU A 345 20.73 4.20 18.33
CA LEU A 345 22.07 3.74 18.00
C LEU A 345 22.61 4.56 16.83
N GLU A 346 23.43 5.55 17.15
CA GLU A 346 23.98 6.53 16.22
C GLU A 346 25.32 6.07 15.64
N PRO A 347 25.43 5.87 14.32
CA PRO A 347 26.70 5.54 13.70
C PRO A 347 27.61 6.76 13.56
N THR A 348 28.84 6.66 14.06
CA THR A 348 29.90 7.69 13.90
C THR A 348 30.24 7.92 12.42
N ASN A 349 30.11 6.88 11.59
CA ASN A 349 30.22 6.97 10.13
C ASN A 349 29.52 5.75 9.51
N ILE A 350 28.35 5.96 8.90
CA ILE A 350 27.53 4.89 8.31
C ILE A 350 28.22 4.17 7.15
N ASN A 351 29.03 4.87 6.35
CA ASN A 351 29.74 4.29 5.21
C ASN A 351 30.75 3.20 5.62
N ASN A 352 31.35 3.35 6.80
CA ASN A 352 32.33 2.41 7.34
C ASN A 352 31.74 1.08 7.85
N ILE A 353 30.42 0.99 8.03
CA ILE A 353 29.73 -0.22 8.51
C ILE A 353 29.84 -1.34 7.46
N ARG A 354 30.11 -2.56 7.91
CA ARG A 354 30.31 -3.74 7.06
C ARG A 354 29.39 -4.88 7.49
N GLN A 355 29.10 -5.79 6.57
CA GLN A 355 28.45 -7.06 6.91
C GLN A 355 29.32 -7.79 7.95
N ASN A 356 28.73 -8.17 9.09
CA ASN A 356 29.44 -8.70 10.27
C ASN A 356 30.44 -7.72 10.93
N ASP A 357 30.11 -6.43 11.05
CA ASP A 357 30.91 -5.46 11.82
C ASP A 357 30.99 -5.85 13.31
N GLU A 358 32.21 -6.12 13.79
CA GLU A 358 32.48 -6.55 15.17
C GLU A 358 31.97 -5.56 16.23
N ARG A 359 31.86 -4.26 15.93
CA ARG A 359 31.32 -3.27 16.90
C ARG A 359 29.87 -3.61 17.25
N TYR A 360 29.05 -3.84 16.23
CA TYR A 360 27.64 -4.18 16.36
C TYR A 360 27.46 -5.62 16.88
N ILE A 361 28.31 -6.57 16.46
CA ILE A 361 28.28 -7.94 17.00
C ILE A 361 28.54 -7.96 18.52
N ASN A 362 29.53 -7.20 18.98
CA ASN A 362 29.84 -7.13 20.41
C ASN A 362 28.75 -6.36 21.17
N PHE A 363 28.19 -5.30 20.57
CA PHE A 363 27.07 -4.57 21.16
C PHE A 363 25.80 -5.42 21.32
N ALA A 364 25.40 -6.15 20.28
CA ALA A 364 24.29 -7.12 20.33
C ALA A 364 24.54 -8.20 21.40
N LYS A 365 25.76 -8.75 21.49
CA LYS A 365 26.11 -9.72 22.54
C LYS A 365 25.98 -9.14 23.96
N GLU A 366 26.35 -7.88 24.19
CA GLU A 366 26.17 -7.25 25.52
C GLU A 366 24.70 -6.94 25.82
N ILE A 367 23.91 -6.51 24.84
CA ILE A 367 22.44 -6.37 24.97
C ILE A 367 21.81 -7.72 25.34
N SER A 368 22.14 -8.79 24.60
CA SER A 368 21.67 -10.16 24.86
C SER A 368 22.02 -10.63 26.29
N LYS A 369 23.26 -10.39 26.75
CA LYS A 369 23.70 -10.69 28.13
C LYS A 369 23.00 -9.86 29.20
N SER A 370 22.51 -8.65 28.88
CA SER A 370 21.85 -7.79 29.87
C SER A 370 20.49 -8.35 30.33
N GLY A 371 19.83 -9.14 29.47
CA GLY A 371 18.47 -9.64 29.71
C GLY A 371 17.42 -8.53 29.82
N VAL A 372 17.72 -7.31 29.37
CA VAL A 372 16.76 -6.19 29.26
C VAL A 372 15.99 -6.32 27.94
N ARG A 373 14.72 -5.90 27.94
CA ARG A 373 13.89 -5.78 26.74
C ARG A 373 14.34 -4.54 25.95
N VAL A 374 14.80 -4.71 24.71
CA VAL A 374 15.47 -3.63 23.97
C VAL A 374 14.84 -3.39 22.60
N PHE A 375 14.52 -2.13 22.32
CA PHE A 375 14.22 -1.58 21.00
C PHE A 375 15.47 -0.87 20.46
N VAL A 376 15.97 -1.27 19.29
CA VAL A 376 17.20 -0.77 18.66
C VAL A 376 16.81 0.13 17.49
N ARG A 377 16.77 1.42 17.75
CA ARG A 377 16.51 2.47 16.75
C ARG A 377 17.82 2.88 16.11
N PHE A 378 18.28 2.10 15.13
CA PHE A 378 19.56 2.33 14.45
C PHE A 378 19.44 3.41 13.37
N ALA A 379 20.36 4.39 13.40
CA ALA A 379 20.49 5.44 12.38
C ALA A 379 19.12 6.06 11.99
N CYS A 380 18.41 6.57 12.99
CA CYS A 380 17.12 7.25 12.82
C CYS A 380 17.25 8.54 12.01
N GLU A 381 16.12 9.05 11.49
CA GLU A 381 16.04 10.36 10.84
C GLU A 381 16.92 10.48 9.59
N MET A 382 17.19 9.33 8.96
CA MET A 382 17.99 9.18 7.75
C MET A 382 17.46 9.93 6.52
N ASN A 383 16.21 10.39 6.57
CA ASN A 383 15.54 11.18 5.55
C ASN A 383 15.79 12.69 5.69
N ASP A 384 16.28 13.16 6.85
CA ASP A 384 16.73 14.54 7.06
C ASP A 384 18.24 14.65 6.71
N GLU A 385 18.60 15.66 5.92
CA GLU A 385 20.00 15.94 5.56
C GLU A 385 20.84 16.48 6.73
N SER A 386 20.21 16.86 7.85
CA SER A 386 20.90 17.40 9.02
C SER A 386 21.71 16.36 9.83
N VAL A 387 21.40 15.07 9.70
CA VAL A 387 22.05 14.02 10.50
C VAL A 387 23.39 13.56 9.92
N ASN A 388 24.37 13.25 10.79
CA ASN A 388 25.74 12.87 10.40
C ASN A 388 25.85 11.57 9.58
N TRP A 389 24.75 10.83 9.44
CA TRP A 389 24.64 9.58 8.68
C TRP A 389 23.68 9.66 7.51
N TYR A 390 23.29 10.87 7.08
CA TYR A 390 22.58 11.08 5.84
C TYR A 390 23.42 10.59 4.65
N VAL A 391 22.85 9.67 3.88
CA VAL A 391 23.43 9.04 2.69
C VAL A 391 22.30 8.72 1.71
N ASP A 392 22.64 8.30 0.49
CA ASP A 392 21.63 7.86 -0.46
C ASP A 392 20.80 6.68 0.10
N PRO A 393 19.51 6.55 -0.29
CA PRO A 393 18.63 5.54 0.30
C PRO A 393 19.12 4.10 0.10
N GLN A 394 19.84 3.80 -0.99
CA GLN A 394 20.31 2.44 -1.23
C GLN A 394 21.50 2.08 -0.32
N THR A 395 22.42 3.02 -0.10
CA THR A 395 23.46 2.88 0.92
C THR A 395 22.85 2.73 2.31
N TYR A 396 21.90 3.60 2.69
CA TYR A 396 21.24 3.52 4.00
C TYR A 396 20.63 2.13 4.25
N LYS A 397 19.75 1.66 3.34
CA LYS A 397 19.09 0.35 3.45
C LYS A 397 20.12 -0.76 3.62
N THR A 398 21.15 -0.80 2.78
CA THR A 398 22.23 -1.80 2.85
C THR A 398 22.93 -1.81 4.22
N LYS A 399 23.16 -0.64 4.85
CA LYS A 399 23.79 -0.57 6.18
C LYS A 399 22.82 -0.97 7.29
N PHE A 400 21.55 -0.58 7.21
CA PHE A 400 20.52 -0.99 8.17
C PHE A 400 20.37 -2.52 8.17
N GLN A 401 20.28 -3.13 6.98
CA GLN A 401 20.21 -4.59 6.78
C GLN A 401 21.38 -5.32 7.47
N TYR A 402 22.62 -4.84 7.29
CA TYR A 402 23.79 -5.42 7.97
C TYR A 402 23.74 -5.33 9.50
N VAL A 403 23.09 -4.30 10.06
CA VAL A 403 22.93 -4.15 11.52
C VAL A 403 21.79 -5.03 12.02
N ALA A 404 20.65 -5.08 11.30
CA ALA A 404 19.53 -5.96 11.60
C ALA A 404 19.96 -7.45 11.60
N ASP A 405 20.64 -7.92 10.55
CA ASP A 405 21.26 -9.26 10.46
C ASP A 405 22.07 -9.62 11.72
N ILE A 406 22.83 -8.66 12.25
CA ILE A 406 23.68 -8.83 13.44
C ILE A 406 22.81 -8.93 14.70
N PHE A 407 21.79 -8.07 14.82
CA PHE A 407 20.90 -8.07 15.99
C PHE A 407 20.02 -9.31 16.03
N HIS A 408 19.31 -9.64 14.96
CA HIS A 408 18.49 -10.86 14.88
C HIS A 408 19.31 -12.13 15.15
N LYS A 409 20.60 -12.16 14.76
CA LYS A 409 21.49 -13.31 14.99
C LYS A 409 22.09 -13.40 16.39
N TYR A 410 22.55 -12.29 16.96
CA TYR A 410 23.31 -12.30 18.23
C TYR A 410 22.51 -11.79 19.45
N ALA A 411 21.37 -11.15 19.21
CA ALA A 411 20.41 -10.66 20.19
C ALA A 411 18.96 -10.82 19.68
N PRO A 412 18.47 -12.05 19.43
CA PRO A 412 17.12 -12.30 18.90
C PRO A 412 15.97 -11.86 19.84
N ALA A 413 16.28 -11.38 21.04
CA ALA A 413 15.34 -10.76 21.98
C ALA A 413 15.43 -9.21 21.98
N ALA A 414 16.13 -8.63 21.01
CA ALA A 414 16.15 -7.21 20.72
C ALA A 414 15.41 -6.97 19.40
N VAL A 415 14.70 -5.84 19.33
CA VAL A 415 13.77 -5.48 18.26
C VAL A 415 14.38 -4.36 17.42
N MET A 416 14.46 -4.52 16.11
CA MET A 416 14.96 -3.52 15.18
C MET A 416 13.87 -2.50 14.82
N VAL A 417 14.16 -1.21 15.05
CA VAL A 417 13.26 -0.09 14.75
C VAL A 417 13.84 0.77 13.63
N TRP A 418 13.15 0.81 12.48
CA TRP A 418 13.45 1.78 11.42
C TRP A 418 12.61 3.04 11.64
N SER A 419 13.23 4.21 11.84
CA SER A 419 12.55 5.42 12.30
C SER A 419 12.97 6.66 11.51
N PRO A 420 12.24 7.07 10.45
CA PRO A 420 12.41 8.39 9.84
C PRO A 420 12.05 9.54 10.78
N ASN A 421 12.46 10.75 10.40
CA ASN A 421 11.92 12.01 10.89
C ASN A 421 10.55 12.26 10.22
N PHE A 422 9.62 12.95 10.88
CA PHE A 422 8.32 13.31 10.29
C PHE A 422 8.46 14.14 9.01
N TYR A 423 9.56 14.87 8.81
CA TYR A 423 9.84 15.62 7.60
C TYR A 423 11.23 15.29 7.04
N PRO A 424 11.40 15.18 5.71
CA PRO A 424 10.37 15.20 4.67
C PRO A 424 9.57 13.89 4.62
N GLU A 425 8.28 13.99 4.26
CA GLU A 425 7.34 12.84 4.24
C GLU A 425 7.31 12.06 2.92
N ASP A 426 7.79 12.66 1.83
CA ASP A 426 7.69 12.14 0.46
C ASP A 426 8.75 11.09 0.09
N ASN A 427 9.75 10.88 0.97
CA ASN A 427 10.88 9.98 0.72
C ASN A 427 10.95 8.76 1.66
N TYR A 428 9.99 8.58 2.57
CA TYR A 428 9.98 7.47 3.55
C TYR A 428 10.22 6.09 2.88
N GLU A 429 9.44 5.77 1.83
CA GLU A 429 9.52 4.50 1.12
C GLU A 429 10.90 4.24 0.49
N ALA A 430 11.60 5.29 0.06
CA ALA A 430 12.93 5.15 -0.55
C ALA A 430 13.95 4.58 0.45
N TYR A 431 13.83 4.97 1.72
CA TYR A 431 14.70 4.57 2.83
C TYR A 431 14.27 3.30 3.56
N TYR A 432 13.10 2.72 3.23
CA TYR A 432 12.58 1.52 3.92
C TYR A 432 13.44 0.26 3.66
N PRO A 433 14.03 -0.38 4.69
CA PRO A 433 14.99 -1.48 4.51
C PRO A 433 14.43 -2.83 4.04
N GLY A 434 13.12 -3.07 4.18
CA GLY A 434 12.48 -4.38 3.98
C GLY A 434 11.92 -4.95 5.29
N ASP A 435 10.83 -5.72 5.19
CA ASP A 435 10.07 -6.23 6.35
C ASP A 435 10.86 -7.24 7.17
N GLU A 436 11.75 -7.98 6.51
CA GLU A 436 12.61 -9.00 7.07
C GLU A 436 13.73 -8.42 7.96
N TYR A 437 13.94 -7.10 7.92
CA TYR A 437 14.92 -6.38 8.73
C TYR A 437 14.29 -5.43 9.76
N VAL A 438 12.98 -5.15 9.65
CA VAL A 438 12.27 -4.14 10.45
C VAL A 438 11.18 -4.80 11.26
N ASP A 439 11.34 -4.84 12.58
CA ASP A 439 10.36 -5.43 13.49
C ASP A 439 9.28 -4.37 13.86
N TYR A 440 9.69 -3.11 14.04
CA TYR A 440 8.80 -1.97 14.30
C TYR A 440 9.15 -0.77 13.41
N VAL A 441 8.14 0.00 13.01
CA VAL A 441 8.32 1.27 12.29
C VAL A 441 8.21 2.42 13.28
N GLY A 442 9.28 3.20 13.40
CA GLY A 442 9.35 4.39 14.23
C GLY A 442 9.00 5.67 13.47
N ILE A 443 8.80 6.76 14.19
CA ILE A 443 8.80 8.13 13.67
C ILE A 443 9.29 9.10 14.76
N SER A 444 10.20 10.01 14.40
CA SER A 444 10.53 11.18 15.24
C SER A 444 9.61 12.35 14.84
N SER A 445 8.84 12.90 15.78
CA SER A 445 7.79 13.91 15.46
C SER A 445 7.84 15.08 16.42
N TYR A 446 8.09 16.28 15.89
CA TYR A 446 8.21 17.51 16.66
C TYR A 446 7.24 18.58 16.16
N MET A 447 6.69 19.35 17.10
CA MET A 447 5.82 20.48 16.80
C MET A 447 6.50 21.80 17.20
N VAL A 448 6.55 22.72 16.24
CA VAL A 448 7.10 24.07 16.36
C VAL A 448 6.10 25.02 15.72
N GLU A 449 5.78 26.11 16.42
CA GLU A 449 4.85 27.11 15.93
C GLU A 449 5.46 27.87 14.72
N GLN A 450 4.80 27.81 13.57
CA GLN A 450 5.25 28.38 12.28
C GLN A 450 4.13 29.18 11.58
N PRO A 451 3.61 30.26 12.21
CA PRO A 451 2.48 31.02 11.67
C PRO A 451 2.77 31.69 10.33
N GLU A 452 4.04 31.96 10.02
CA GLU A 452 4.49 32.50 8.73
C GLU A 452 4.32 31.54 7.54
N THR A 453 3.98 30.28 7.79
CA THR A 453 3.69 29.28 6.75
C THR A 453 2.21 29.20 6.36
N ASP A 454 1.32 29.97 7.01
CA ASP A 454 -0.13 29.96 6.79
C ASP A 454 -0.52 30.19 5.31
N PRO A 455 -1.07 29.19 4.59
CA PRO A 455 -1.48 29.33 3.19
C PRO A 455 -2.61 30.35 2.94
N LEU A 456 -3.20 30.92 4.00
CA LEU A 456 -4.24 31.96 3.94
C LEU A 456 -3.70 33.37 4.25
N ASP A 457 -2.38 33.53 4.42
CA ASP A 457 -1.70 34.79 4.75
C ASP A 457 -2.27 35.51 6.00
N LYS A 458 -2.81 34.77 7.00
CA LYS A 458 -3.31 35.37 8.26
C LYS A 458 -2.29 35.35 9.39
N ASN A 459 -1.12 34.76 9.18
CA ASN A 459 -0.08 34.59 10.20
C ASN A 459 -0.62 33.83 11.45
N VAL A 460 -1.21 32.65 11.21
CA VAL A 460 -1.76 31.76 12.23
C VAL A 460 -1.25 30.36 11.95
N ASP A 461 -0.66 29.69 12.95
CA ASP A 461 -0.36 28.27 12.82
C ASP A 461 -1.66 27.45 12.90
N ARG A 462 -1.87 26.58 11.90
CA ARG A 462 -3.05 25.71 11.74
C ARG A 462 -2.67 24.23 11.76
N ALA A 463 -1.39 23.93 11.95
CA ALA A 463 -0.89 22.57 12.00
C ALA A 463 -1.37 21.89 13.28
N ARG A 464 -1.94 20.70 13.14
CA ARG A 464 -2.31 19.86 14.27
C ARG A 464 -1.32 18.72 14.37
N TRP A 465 -0.69 18.58 15.54
CA TRP A 465 0.48 17.71 15.70
C TRP A 465 0.21 16.24 15.33
N SER A 466 -0.96 15.71 15.70
CA SER A 466 -1.34 14.33 15.38
C SER A 466 -1.31 14.02 13.88
N ASN A 467 -1.64 14.98 13.00
CA ASN A 467 -1.67 14.76 11.56
C ASN A 467 -0.29 14.44 10.97
N GLN A 468 0.83 14.77 11.66
CA GLN A 468 2.17 14.35 11.23
C GLN A 468 2.34 12.81 11.20
N LEU A 469 1.47 12.07 11.91
CA LEU A 469 1.50 10.61 11.92
C LEU A 469 0.72 9.97 10.75
N ASP A 470 -0.11 10.73 10.03
CA ASP A 470 -1.03 10.17 9.03
C ASP A 470 -0.30 9.43 7.90
N THR A 471 0.81 10.00 7.41
CA THR A 471 1.58 9.43 6.29
C THR A 471 2.29 8.14 6.69
N ILE A 472 3.04 8.13 7.81
CA ILE A 472 3.74 6.92 8.27
C ILE A 472 2.76 5.81 8.68
N TYR A 473 1.62 6.17 9.28
CA TYR A 473 0.59 5.22 9.70
C TYR A 473 -0.14 4.59 8.50
N SER A 474 -0.41 5.36 7.44
CA SER A 474 -0.94 4.84 6.17
C SER A 474 0.08 3.97 5.43
N LEU A 475 1.36 4.30 5.49
CA LEU A 475 2.40 3.53 4.80
C LEU A 475 2.81 2.23 5.52
N TYR A 476 2.63 2.12 6.85
CA TYR A 476 3.13 0.94 7.60
C TYR A 476 2.20 0.38 8.70
N GLY A 477 1.20 1.12 9.18
CA GLY A 477 0.43 0.79 10.40
C GLY A 477 -0.52 -0.42 10.30
N TYR A 478 -0.57 -1.10 9.17
CA TYR A 478 -1.28 -2.36 8.89
C TYR A 478 -0.33 -3.56 8.76
N LYS A 479 0.97 -3.27 8.67
CA LYS A 479 2.04 -4.22 8.37
C LYS A 479 2.96 -4.46 9.56
N LYS A 480 3.25 -3.38 10.30
CA LYS A 480 4.16 -3.35 11.44
C LYS A 480 3.58 -2.47 12.56
N PRO A 481 3.87 -2.80 13.82
CA PRO A 481 3.57 -1.92 14.94
C PRO A 481 4.38 -0.62 14.86
N ILE A 482 3.75 0.50 15.25
CA ILE A 482 4.31 1.84 15.14
C ILE A 482 4.88 2.32 16.48
N ILE A 483 5.99 3.05 16.45
CA ILE A 483 6.59 3.73 17.62
C ILE A 483 6.72 5.21 17.33
N ILE A 484 6.23 6.08 18.21
CA ILE A 484 6.60 7.50 18.20
C ILE A 484 7.94 7.60 18.95
N SER A 485 9.03 7.44 18.21
CA SER A 485 10.38 7.14 18.70
C SER A 485 11.00 8.26 19.51
N GLU A 486 10.68 9.51 19.19
CA GLU A 486 10.89 10.69 20.01
C GLU A 486 9.87 11.76 19.62
N CYS A 487 9.43 12.56 20.60
CA CYS A 487 8.46 13.62 20.35
C CYS A 487 8.55 14.76 21.37
N GLY A 488 8.21 15.98 20.92
CA GLY A 488 8.06 17.16 21.77
C GLY A 488 7.40 18.32 21.05
N VAL A 489 6.76 19.21 21.80
CA VAL A 489 6.28 20.52 21.30
C VAL A 489 6.99 21.64 22.07
N THR A 490 7.50 22.65 21.36
CA THR A 490 8.24 23.74 22.02
C THR A 490 7.28 24.73 22.67
N TYR A 491 7.57 25.11 23.93
CA TYR A 491 6.81 26.15 24.64
C TYR A 491 7.42 27.57 24.49
N GLU A 492 8.55 27.71 23.79
CA GLU A 492 9.07 29.00 23.31
C GLU A 492 9.10 29.04 21.77
N ASN A 493 8.73 30.18 21.20
CA ASN A 493 8.77 30.42 19.76
C ASN A 493 10.23 30.51 19.27
N TYR A 494 10.59 29.64 18.34
CA TYR A 494 11.98 29.39 17.93
C TYR A 494 12.71 30.59 17.31
N MET A 495 11.97 31.57 16.75
CA MET A 495 12.54 32.77 16.13
C MET A 495 12.68 33.94 17.10
N THR A 496 11.79 34.05 18.08
CA THR A 496 11.63 35.26 18.91
C THR A 496 11.95 35.04 20.38
N GLY A 497 11.94 33.79 20.87
CA GLY A 497 12.01 33.47 22.30
C GLY A 497 10.75 33.89 23.07
N ALA A 498 9.64 34.16 22.38
CA ALA A 498 8.36 34.45 23.03
C ALA A 498 7.79 33.19 23.68
N ASP A 499 7.15 33.35 24.84
CA ASP A 499 6.38 32.30 25.51
C ASP A 499 5.14 31.96 24.69
N ILE A 500 5.03 30.69 24.29
CA ILE A 500 3.91 30.12 23.54
C ILE A 500 3.34 28.89 24.27
N THR A 501 3.39 28.90 25.61
CA THR A 501 2.87 27.82 26.46
C THR A 501 1.44 27.45 26.10
N ASP A 502 0.55 28.43 25.82
CA ASP A 502 -0.84 28.21 25.40
C ASP A 502 -0.96 27.30 24.15
N PHE A 503 -0.07 27.47 23.16
CA PHE A 503 0.00 26.60 21.98
C PHE A 503 0.53 25.22 22.36
N ALA A 504 1.63 25.17 23.11
CA ALA A 504 2.30 23.93 23.48
C ALA A 504 1.42 23.01 24.34
N VAL A 505 0.70 23.54 25.34
CA VAL A 505 -0.22 22.75 26.17
C VAL A 505 -1.39 22.20 25.36
N LYS A 506 -1.92 22.99 24.41
CA LYS A 506 -3.02 22.57 23.56
C LYS A 506 -2.60 21.42 22.64
N GLN A 507 -1.49 21.59 21.92
CA GLN A 507 -0.92 20.56 21.04
C GLN A 507 -0.52 19.30 21.81
N LEU A 508 0.08 19.44 22.99
CA LEU A 508 0.49 18.30 23.82
C LEU A 508 -0.72 17.49 24.32
N TYR A 509 -1.73 18.17 24.87
CA TYR A 509 -2.92 17.49 25.39
C TYR A 509 -3.75 16.86 24.26
N ASP A 510 -3.82 17.51 23.10
CA ASP A 510 -4.47 16.98 21.91
C ASP A 510 -3.77 15.70 21.41
N PHE A 511 -2.46 15.76 21.17
CA PHE A 511 -1.65 14.65 20.68
C PHE A 511 -1.76 13.42 21.59
N TYR A 512 -1.53 13.58 22.88
CA TYR A 512 -1.62 12.49 23.86
C TYR A 512 -3.07 12.05 24.15
N THR A 513 -4.09 12.81 23.75
CA THR A 513 -5.46 12.29 23.80
C THR A 513 -5.77 11.42 22.59
N TYR A 514 -5.42 11.88 21.39
CA TYR A 514 -5.86 11.24 20.15
C TYR A 514 -4.92 10.16 19.61
N VAL A 515 -3.65 10.09 20.01
CA VAL A 515 -2.75 8.99 19.61
C VAL A 515 -3.37 7.60 19.84
N PRO A 516 -3.82 7.23 21.05
CA PRO A 516 -4.45 5.93 21.29
C PRO A 516 -5.88 5.78 20.73
N ILE A 517 -6.47 6.85 20.18
CA ILE A 517 -7.83 6.83 19.61
C ILE A 517 -7.77 6.66 18.08
N LYS A 518 -6.98 7.49 17.40
CA LYS A 518 -6.84 7.54 15.94
C LYS A 518 -5.81 6.54 15.40
N TYR A 519 -4.79 6.19 16.19
CA TYR A 519 -3.66 5.35 15.77
C TYR A 519 -3.46 4.11 16.68
N PRO A 520 -4.44 3.19 16.79
CA PRO A 520 -4.37 2.02 17.69
C PRO A 520 -3.17 1.07 17.44
N ASN A 521 -2.49 1.18 16.30
CA ASN A 521 -1.26 0.43 16.01
C ASN A 521 0.04 1.12 16.49
N VAL A 522 -0.05 2.30 17.12
CA VAL A 522 1.06 2.87 17.90
C VAL A 522 1.20 2.11 19.23
N LYS A 523 2.39 1.54 19.48
CA LYS A 523 2.71 0.69 20.64
C LYS A 523 3.67 1.32 21.64
N ALA A 524 4.30 2.44 21.29
CA ALA A 524 5.12 3.20 22.21
C ALA A 524 5.19 4.68 21.82
N ILE A 525 5.37 5.55 22.81
CA ILE A 525 5.67 6.97 22.66
C ILE A 525 6.89 7.31 23.54
N TYR A 526 7.75 8.21 23.07
CA TYR A 526 8.88 8.67 23.86
C TYR A 526 8.92 10.21 23.89
N TYR A 527 8.65 10.79 25.06
CA TYR A 527 8.78 12.23 25.23
C TYR A 527 10.26 12.64 25.32
N PHE A 528 10.65 13.70 24.60
CA PHE A 528 12.02 14.22 24.57
C PHE A 528 12.18 15.41 25.54
N ASP A 529 12.53 15.11 26.79
CA ASP A 529 12.67 16.07 27.90
C ASP A 529 14.07 16.73 27.89
N SER A 530 14.36 17.51 26.84
CA SER A 530 15.64 18.17 26.66
C SER A 530 15.54 19.46 25.86
N ASP A 531 16.11 20.55 26.39
CA ASP A 531 16.19 21.83 25.68
C ASP A 531 17.46 21.91 24.82
N ASN A 532 17.40 22.69 23.75
CA ASN A 532 18.59 23.23 23.09
C ASN A 532 18.58 24.77 23.16
N ASN A 533 19.47 25.44 22.42
CA ASN A 533 19.55 26.91 22.42
C ASN A 533 18.23 27.57 21.97
N THR A 534 17.50 26.93 21.06
CA THR A 534 16.37 27.50 20.31
C THR A 534 15.03 26.86 20.65
N LEU A 535 14.99 25.54 20.85
CA LEU A 535 13.78 24.76 21.14
C LEU A 535 13.75 24.35 22.62
N LYS A 536 12.57 24.43 23.25
CA LYS A 536 12.39 24.16 24.68
C LYS A 536 11.35 23.07 24.91
N PHE A 537 11.79 21.96 25.46
CA PHE A 537 10.97 20.77 25.68
C PHE A 537 10.98 20.30 27.15
N LYS A 538 11.86 20.82 28.02
CA LYS A 538 11.96 20.37 29.42
C LYS A 538 10.70 20.67 30.23
N LEU A 539 10.05 19.63 30.73
CA LEU A 539 8.86 19.73 31.57
C LEU A 539 9.17 20.43 32.90
N SER A 540 10.33 20.19 33.52
CA SER A 540 10.65 20.82 34.82
C SER A 540 10.80 22.35 34.78
N LYS A 541 10.91 22.94 33.59
CA LYS A 541 11.10 24.39 33.39
C LYS A 541 9.80 25.17 33.32
N ASN A 542 8.68 24.51 33.00
CA ASN A 542 7.38 25.13 32.82
C ASN A 542 6.29 24.32 33.54
N SER A 543 5.74 24.89 34.62
CA SER A 543 4.80 24.18 35.49
C SER A 543 3.45 23.89 34.83
N GLU A 544 3.00 24.73 33.91
CA GLU A 544 1.72 24.52 33.21
C GLU A 544 1.85 23.43 32.15
N TYR A 545 2.97 23.45 31.43
CA TYR A 545 3.36 22.42 30.48
C TYR A 545 3.57 21.05 31.15
N LEU A 546 4.27 21.00 32.30
CA LEU A 546 4.37 19.80 33.13
C LEU A 546 3.01 19.29 33.62
N ASN A 547 2.15 20.17 34.14
CA ASN A 547 0.82 19.76 34.60
C ASN A 547 -0.03 19.19 33.46
N THR A 548 0.11 19.75 32.25
CA THR A 548 -0.55 19.25 31.05
C THR A 548 -0.04 17.88 30.64
N TYR A 549 1.29 17.67 30.61
CA TYR A 549 1.89 16.35 30.36
C TYR A 549 1.37 15.31 31.35
N LYS A 550 1.36 15.63 32.65
CA LYS A 550 0.88 14.76 33.74
C LYS A 550 -0.59 14.38 33.55
N LYS A 551 -1.45 15.33 33.17
CA LYS A 551 -2.85 15.09 32.85
C LYS A 551 -3.01 14.19 31.63
N ALA A 552 -2.18 14.37 30.60
CA ALA A 552 -2.27 13.64 29.35
C ALA A 552 -1.87 12.15 29.51
N ILE A 553 -0.77 11.87 30.22
CA ILE A 553 -0.33 10.49 30.50
C ILE A 553 -1.16 9.75 31.57
N ASP A 554 -2.17 10.39 32.19
CA ASP A 554 -2.96 9.76 33.25
C ASP A 554 -3.92 8.67 32.71
N ASN A 555 -4.25 8.74 31.42
CA ASN A 555 -5.05 7.74 30.71
C ASN A 555 -4.43 6.33 30.83
N GLN A 556 -5.26 5.31 31.10
CA GLN A 556 -4.82 3.93 31.33
C GLN A 556 -4.12 3.29 30.12
N LEU A 557 -4.35 3.81 28.91
CA LEU A 557 -3.68 3.36 27.68
C LEU A 557 -2.19 3.74 27.62
N TYR A 558 -1.71 4.64 28.50
CA TYR A 558 -0.29 4.94 28.66
C TYR A 558 0.32 4.02 29.72
N LEU A 559 0.89 2.90 29.28
CA LEU A 559 1.37 1.83 30.15
C LEU A 559 2.54 2.30 31.00
N SER A 560 2.43 2.10 32.33
CA SER A 560 3.52 2.28 33.30
C SER A 560 4.30 0.99 33.56
N ASP A 561 3.69 -0.14 33.24
CA ASP A 561 4.21 -1.49 33.38
C ASP A 561 4.10 -2.13 31.98
N PRO A 562 5.21 -2.62 31.38
CA PRO A 562 5.19 -3.22 30.06
C PRO A 562 4.17 -4.36 29.88
N ASP A 563 3.82 -5.09 30.94
CA ASP A 563 3.05 -6.33 30.84
C ASP A 563 1.55 -6.14 31.16
N ASN A 564 1.12 -4.95 31.57
CA ASN A 564 -0.27 -4.63 31.94
C ASN A 564 -1.13 -4.09 30.77
N GLY A 565 -0.95 -4.64 29.57
CA GLY A 565 -1.80 -4.32 28.41
C GLY A 565 -3.17 -5.00 28.40
N LYS A 566 -3.37 -6.02 29.25
CA LYS A 566 -4.60 -6.84 29.27
C LYS A 566 -5.80 -6.11 29.87
N ASP A 567 -6.99 -6.49 29.43
CA ASP A 567 -8.30 -6.01 29.89
C ASP A 567 -8.55 -4.48 29.77
N LEU A 568 -7.67 -3.75 29.07
CA LEU A 568 -7.87 -2.34 28.74
C LEU A 568 -8.89 -2.18 27.60
N TYR A 569 -9.63 -1.06 27.62
CA TYR A 569 -10.50 -0.67 26.51
C TYR A 569 -9.71 -0.25 25.27
N GLN A 570 -10.33 -0.34 24.10
CA GLN A 570 -9.82 0.23 22.85
C GLN A 570 -10.88 1.16 22.24
N TYR A 571 -10.46 1.95 21.26
CA TYR A 571 -11.36 2.73 20.41
C TYR A 571 -11.38 2.15 19.00
N TYR A 572 -12.55 2.20 18.35
CA TYR A 572 -12.71 1.92 16.93
C TYR A 572 -13.43 3.08 16.25
N GLU A 573 -13.00 3.42 15.04
CA GLU A 573 -13.62 4.47 14.22
C GLU A 573 -14.99 4.00 13.72
N LEU A 574 -16.01 4.83 13.94
CA LEU A 574 -17.34 4.65 13.39
C LEU A 574 -17.39 5.15 11.96
N GLY A 575 -18.19 4.47 11.15
CA GLY A 575 -18.44 4.77 9.75
C GLY A 575 -19.85 4.36 9.36
N ASN A 576 -20.24 4.62 8.12
CA ASN A 576 -21.48 4.05 7.58
C ASN A 576 -21.43 2.51 7.65
N ASN A 577 -22.52 1.90 8.06
CA ASN A 577 -22.69 0.46 8.27
C ASN A 577 -21.76 -0.18 9.32
N VAL A 578 -21.00 0.60 10.12
CA VAL A 578 -20.24 0.07 11.26
C VAL A 578 -21.19 -0.27 12.41
N ASN A 579 -20.94 -1.41 13.05
CA ASN A 579 -21.77 -1.94 14.13
C ASN A 579 -21.44 -1.26 15.49
N VAL A 580 -22.47 -1.07 16.32
CA VAL A 580 -22.38 -0.66 17.72
C VAL A 580 -23.30 -1.56 18.54
N TYR A 581 -22.90 -1.98 19.73
CA TYR A 581 -23.75 -2.80 20.59
C TYR A 581 -24.91 -2.00 21.18
N PRO A 582 -26.08 -2.63 21.43
CA PRO A 582 -27.21 -2.02 22.11
C PRO A 582 -26.95 -1.95 23.63
N GLU A 583 -25.95 -1.17 24.01
CA GLU A 583 -25.51 -0.93 25.39
C GLU A 583 -25.13 0.56 25.59
N ASN A 584 -24.79 0.95 26.82
CA ASN A 584 -24.27 2.30 27.07
C ASN A 584 -22.80 2.39 26.68
N THR A 585 -22.52 3.09 25.58
CA THR A 585 -21.21 3.19 24.95
C THR A 585 -20.67 4.61 25.03
N GLU A 586 -19.39 4.76 25.38
CA GLU A 586 -18.70 6.05 25.29
C GLU A 586 -18.35 6.33 23.82
N ILE A 587 -18.90 7.41 23.28
CA ILE A 587 -18.63 7.93 21.94
C ILE A 587 -17.80 9.20 22.08
N CYS A 588 -16.73 9.33 21.29
CA CYS A 588 -15.88 10.51 21.24
C CYS A 588 -15.59 10.93 19.78
N SER A 589 -15.01 12.11 19.55
CA SER A 589 -14.78 12.59 18.19
C SER A 589 -13.53 13.45 18.03
N TYR A 590 -12.79 13.14 16.97
CA TYR A 590 -11.68 13.95 16.48
C TYR A 590 -12.21 15.00 15.49
N PHE A 591 -12.02 16.28 15.80
CA PHE A 591 -12.38 17.40 14.93
C PHE A 591 -11.15 18.24 14.61
N SER A 592 -10.68 18.24 13.36
CA SER A 592 -9.67 19.17 12.86
C SER A 592 -10.38 20.33 12.16
N THR A 593 -10.11 21.56 12.59
CA THR A 593 -10.69 22.79 11.99
C THR A 593 -9.60 23.86 11.84
N PRO A 594 -9.74 24.82 10.90
CA PRO A 594 -8.61 25.66 10.50
C PRO A 594 -8.18 26.71 11.54
N PHE A 595 -8.97 26.92 12.59
CA PHE A 595 -8.73 27.90 13.67
C PHE A 595 -8.81 27.29 15.07
N ASP A 596 -9.05 25.97 15.17
CA ASP A 596 -9.19 25.21 16.43
C ASP A 596 -9.99 25.96 17.53
N ASN A 597 -11.14 26.47 17.13
CA ASN A 597 -12.02 27.37 17.89
C ASN A 597 -13.24 26.66 18.50
N ILE A 598 -13.21 25.32 18.54
CA ILE A 598 -14.30 24.49 19.03
C ILE A 598 -14.47 24.71 20.53
N SER A 599 -15.68 25.10 20.93
CA SER A 599 -16.07 25.33 22.32
C SER A 599 -16.94 24.21 22.87
N TYR A 600 -17.72 23.53 22.03
CA TYR A 600 -18.46 22.33 22.40
C TYR A 600 -18.83 21.48 21.18
N VAL A 601 -19.12 20.20 21.43
CA VAL A 601 -19.61 19.23 20.45
C VAL A 601 -20.97 18.72 20.92
N VAL A 602 -21.96 18.70 20.03
CA VAL A 602 -23.27 18.09 20.24
C VAL A 602 -23.37 16.80 19.45
N TYR A 603 -23.83 15.74 20.10
CA TYR A 603 -24.17 14.47 19.47
C TYR A 603 -25.69 14.35 19.32
N ARG A 604 -26.12 13.91 18.15
CA ARG A 604 -27.54 13.78 17.78
C ARG A 604 -27.80 12.43 17.14
N ILE A 605 -28.92 11.79 17.51
CA ILE A 605 -29.47 10.63 16.79
C ILE A 605 -30.77 11.04 16.11
N GLY A 606 -30.76 11.06 14.78
CA GLY A 606 -31.84 11.61 13.97
C GLY A 606 -32.07 13.10 14.25
N ASN A 607 -33.17 13.43 14.93
CA ASN A 607 -33.50 14.81 15.34
C ASN A 607 -33.30 15.07 16.85
N ASN A 608 -32.88 14.08 17.64
CA ASN A 608 -32.78 14.20 19.10
C ASN A 608 -31.32 14.36 19.53
N ASP A 609 -31.02 15.42 20.29
CA ASP A 609 -29.71 15.59 20.92
C ASP A 609 -29.56 14.56 22.06
N VAL A 610 -28.50 13.76 22.00
CA VAL A 610 -28.21 12.65 22.93
C VAL A 610 -27.04 12.93 23.86
N GLY A 611 -26.24 13.97 23.59
CA GLY A 611 -25.17 14.40 24.49
C GLY A 611 -24.48 15.69 24.02
N VAL A 612 -23.79 16.36 24.95
CA VAL A 612 -22.95 17.52 24.68
C VAL A 612 -21.64 17.36 25.44
N SER A 613 -20.51 17.70 24.80
CA SER A 613 -19.18 17.64 25.42
C SER A 613 -18.41 18.95 25.18
N TYR A 614 -17.60 19.36 26.16
CA TYR A 614 -16.97 20.69 26.22
C TYR A 614 -15.43 20.65 26.17
N GLY A 615 -14.83 19.48 25.95
CA GLY A 615 -13.38 19.37 25.87
C GLY A 615 -12.93 18.00 25.36
N ILE A 616 -11.76 17.98 24.71
CA ILE A 616 -11.06 16.83 24.13
C ILE A 616 -11.02 15.63 25.12
N PRO A 617 -11.40 14.40 24.71
CA PRO A 617 -11.73 13.92 23.35
C PRO A 617 -13.17 14.19 22.87
N TYR A 618 -13.87 15.14 23.49
CA TYR A 618 -15.28 15.46 23.26
C TYR A 618 -16.20 14.27 23.50
N SER A 619 -15.93 13.44 24.51
CA SER A 619 -16.73 12.23 24.75
C SER A 619 -18.10 12.49 25.40
N VAL A 620 -19.04 11.60 25.08
CA VAL A 620 -20.38 11.46 25.68
C VAL A 620 -20.69 9.97 25.87
N ASN A 621 -21.56 9.64 26.82
CA ASN A 621 -22.10 8.27 26.95
C ASN A 621 -23.49 8.23 26.29
N ILE A 622 -23.70 7.29 25.37
CA ILE A 622 -24.96 7.11 24.65
C ILE A 622 -25.46 5.69 24.89
N ASP A 623 -26.70 5.56 25.38
CA ASP A 623 -27.38 4.28 25.51
C ASP A 623 -28.01 3.87 24.16
N PHE A 624 -27.39 2.89 23.51
CA PHE A 624 -27.88 2.35 22.25
C PHE A 624 -28.98 1.29 22.42
N SER A 625 -29.32 0.87 23.65
CA SER A 625 -30.31 -0.19 23.91
C SER A 625 -31.67 0.06 23.23
N ALA A 626 -32.13 1.31 23.23
CA ALA A 626 -33.40 1.70 22.59
C ALA A 626 -33.40 1.61 21.05
N TYR A 627 -32.22 1.44 20.46
CA TYR A 627 -31.99 1.41 19.01
C TYR A 627 -31.60 0.04 18.47
N SER A 628 -31.57 -1.02 19.31
CA SER A 628 -31.28 -2.40 18.89
C SER A 628 -32.06 -2.80 17.63
N SER A 629 -31.38 -3.53 16.74
CA SER A 629 -31.84 -3.94 15.40
C SER A 629 -32.11 -2.81 14.39
N LYS A 630 -31.68 -1.56 14.66
CA LYS A 630 -31.92 -0.41 13.77
C LYS A 630 -30.63 0.18 13.23
N VAL A 631 -30.73 0.73 12.01
CA VAL A 631 -29.76 1.71 11.52
C VAL A 631 -30.14 3.07 12.10
N VAL A 632 -29.16 3.80 12.65
CA VAL A 632 -29.36 5.15 13.17
C VAL A 632 -28.35 6.13 12.59
N GLU A 633 -28.81 7.31 12.20
CA GLU A 633 -27.93 8.43 11.85
C GLU A 633 -27.38 9.03 13.16
N LEU A 634 -26.14 8.70 13.52
CA LEU A 634 -25.38 9.35 14.58
C LEU A 634 -24.60 10.52 13.98
N LYS A 635 -24.84 11.72 14.50
CA LYS A 635 -24.27 12.98 14.01
C LYS A 635 -23.50 13.69 15.12
N ALA A 636 -22.23 14.01 14.87
CA ALA A 636 -21.42 14.86 15.75
C ALA A 636 -21.25 16.24 15.11
N MET A 637 -21.53 17.30 15.87
CA MET A 637 -21.55 18.69 15.40
C MET A 637 -20.72 19.56 16.35
N ALA A 638 -19.65 20.16 15.86
CA ALA A 638 -18.79 21.07 16.62
C ALA A 638 -19.22 22.53 16.44
N PHE A 639 -19.20 23.29 17.52
CA PHE A 639 -19.62 24.68 17.59
C PHE A 639 -18.54 25.58 18.20
N ASP A 640 -18.47 26.82 17.72
CA ASP A 640 -17.64 27.87 18.31
C ASP A 640 -18.28 28.50 19.57
N SER A 641 -17.60 29.47 20.18
CA SER A 641 -18.05 30.18 21.38
C SER A 641 -19.24 31.12 21.14
N SER A 642 -19.58 31.40 19.88
CA SER A 642 -20.75 32.18 19.46
C SER A 642 -21.95 31.30 19.11
N GLY A 643 -21.80 29.97 19.13
CA GLY A 643 -22.82 28.99 18.76
C GLY A 643 -22.95 28.75 17.26
N ASN A 644 -21.98 29.18 16.45
CA ASN A 644 -21.92 28.81 15.02
C ASN A 644 -21.35 27.40 14.89
N MET A 645 -21.94 26.58 14.01
CA MET A 645 -21.41 25.26 13.69
C MET A 645 -20.17 25.40 12.79
N VAL A 646 -19.03 24.84 13.21
CA VAL A 646 -17.74 24.95 12.49
C VAL A 646 -17.35 23.67 11.76
N ALA A 647 -17.88 22.51 12.18
CA ALA A 647 -17.69 21.23 11.51
C ALA A 647 -18.79 20.23 11.94
N GLN A 648 -19.13 19.26 11.09
CA GLN A 648 -20.01 18.15 11.46
C GLN A 648 -19.72 16.90 10.63
N LYS A 649 -20.12 15.73 11.16
CA LYS A 649 -20.18 14.47 10.40
C LYS A 649 -21.39 13.66 10.86
N ALA A 650 -21.96 12.89 9.94
CA ALA A 650 -23.02 11.94 10.21
C ALA A 650 -22.63 10.56 9.69
N TYR A 651 -22.95 9.52 10.46
CA TYR A 651 -22.79 8.13 10.06
C TYR A 651 -24.10 7.38 10.30
N ASN A 652 -24.51 6.60 9.30
CA ASN A 652 -25.58 5.61 9.45
C ASN A 652 -24.97 4.34 10.06
N ILE A 653 -24.93 4.27 11.39
CA ILE A 653 -24.39 3.12 12.13
C ILE A 653 -25.47 2.06 12.36
N LYS A 654 -25.06 0.79 12.41
CA LYS A 654 -25.94 -0.33 12.74
C LYS A 654 -25.88 -0.60 14.24
N VAL A 655 -27.02 -0.61 14.91
CA VAL A 655 -27.08 -1.04 16.31
C VAL A 655 -27.48 -2.50 16.33
N TRP A 656 -26.60 -3.36 16.86
CA TRP A 656 -26.76 -4.81 16.82
C TRP A 656 -28.03 -5.26 17.56
N ASP A 657 -28.62 -6.35 17.11
CA ASP A 657 -29.66 -7.12 17.78
C ASP A 657 -29.02 -8.21 18.67
N PHE A 658 -29.55 -8.45 19.88
CA PHE A 658 -29.16 -9.62 20.69
C PHE A 658 -29.90 -10.92 20.24
N THR A 659 -30.86 -10.82 19.33
CA THR A 659 -31.53 -11.97 18.69
C THR A 659 -30.81 -12.49 17.45
N ASP A 660 -29.93 -11.68 16.85
CA ASP A 660 -28.68 -12.23 16.33
C ASP A 660 -27.89 -12.68 17.56
N SER A 661 -27.92 -13.99 17.83
CA SER A 661 -27.06 -14.55 18.87
C SER A 661 -25.63 -14.12 18.57
N VAL A 662 -24.98 -13.43 19.52
CA VAL A 662 -23.54 -13.67 19.70
C VAL A 662 -23.40 -15.19 19.78
N PRO A 663 -22.58 -15.83 18.94
CA PRO A 663 -22.30 -17.23 19.10
C PRO A 663 -21.54 -17.42 20.43
N ASP A 664 -22.28 -17.60 21.52
CA ASP A 664 -21.77 -17.92 22.86
C ASP A 664 -21.11 -19.31 22.90
N ASN A 665 -21.09 -20.00 21.76
CA ASN A 665 -19.96 -20.85 21.41
C ASN A 665 -19.39 -20.34 20.08
N ILE A 666 -18.07 -20.28 20.00
CA ILE A 666 -17.37 -20.53 18.72
C ILE A 666 -17.70 -21.99 18.36
N PHE A 667 -18.86 -22.19 17.74
CA PHE A 667 -19.00 -23.17 16.70
C PHE A 667 -17.99 -22.70 15.63
N VAL A 668 -16.86 -23.39 15.37
CA VAL A 668 -16.79 -24.82 15.05
C VAL A 668 -18.13 -25.18 14.44
N GLU A 669 -18.34 -24.67 13.23
CA GLU A 669 -19.52 -24.99 12.45
C GLU A 669 -19.52 -26.52 12.38
N LYS A 670 -20.40 -27.15 13.18
CA LYS A 670 -20.60 -28.58 13.15
C LYS A 670 -21.48 -28.90 11.95
N GLU A 671 -20.99 -28.45 10.79
CA GLU A 671 -21.35 -28.93 9.48
C GLU A 671 -21.40 -30.45 9.56
N GLU A 672 -22.48 -31.03 9.05
CA GLU A 672 -22.72 -32.47 9.15
C GLU A 672 -21.56 -33.25 8.53
N HIS A 673 -20.72 -33.83 9.40
CA HIS A 673 -19.56 -34.68 9.14
C HIS A 673 -18.83 -34.38 7.81
N ILE A 674 -17.79 -33.53 7.87
CA ILE A 674 -16.77 -33.54 6.83
C ILE A 674 -16.07 -34.90 6.86
N SER A 675 -16.28 -35.73 5.82
CA SER A 675 -15.60 -37.02 5.67
C SER A 675 -14.26 -36.82 4.95
N ALA A 676 -13.28 -37.68 5.24
CA ALA A 676 -12.11 -37.83 4.38
C ALA A 676 -12.05 -39.21 3.75
N VAL A 677 -11.60 -39.25 2.50
CA VAL A 677 -11.19 -40.46 1.80
C VAL A 677 -9.70 -40.36 1.56
N ILE A 678 -8.91 -41.30 2.09
CA ILE A 678 -7.45 -41.31 1.96
C ILE A 678 -7.02 -42.52 1.16
N ASN A 679 -6.32 -42.33 0.03
CA ASN A 679 -5.96 -43.42 -0.90
C ASN A 679 -7.17 -44.27 -1.35
N GLY A 680 -8.34 -43.64 -1.50
CA GLY A 680 -9.62 -44.31 -1.80
C GLY A 680 -10.35 -44.95 -0.61
N ASP A 681 -9.74 -45.08 0.57
CA ASP A 681 -10.39 -45.63 1.77
C ASP A 681 -11.07 -44.52 2.60
N SER A 682 -12.35 -44.71 2.96
CA SER A 682 -13.06 -43.78 3.85
C SER A 682 -12.55 -43.86 5.29
N ILE A 683 -12.06 -42.75 5.83
CA ILE A 683 -11.51 -42.66 7.18
C ILE A 683 -12.57 -42.14 8.16
N VAL A 684 -12.71 -42.81 9.31
CA VAL A 684 -13.44 -42.31 10.47
C VAL A 684 -12.41 -41.74 11.44
N PHE A 685 -12.53 -40.46 11.75
CA PHE A 685 -11.68 -39.78 12.74
C PHE A 685 -12.35 -39.77 14.12
N GLU A 686 -11.55 -39.72 15.19
CA GLU A 686 -12.06 -39.51 16.55
C GLU A 686 -12.51 -38.04 16.72
N THR A 687 -11.68 -37.08 16.28
CA THR A 687 -12.05 -35.68 16.06
C THR A 687 -12.35 -35.46 14.57
N ASN A 688 -13.56 -35.00 14.21
CA ASN A 688 -13.89 -34.78 12.79
C ASN A 688 -13.08 -33.62 12.19
N PRO A 689 -12.75 -33.67 10.88
CA PRO A 689 -12.35 -32.49 10.13
C PRO A 689 -13.39 -31.37 10.23
N VAL A 690 -12.93 -30.13 10.18
CA VAL A 690 -13.78 -28.93 10.31
C VAL A 690 -13.44 -27.90 9.23
N LEU A 691 -14.41 -27.08 8.85
CA LEU A 691 -14.14 -25.89 8.03
C LEU A 691 -13.78 -24.73 8.99
N TYR A 692 -12.62 -24.12 8.79
CA TYR A 692 -12.15 -22.99 9.60
C TYR A 692 -11.73 -21.84 8.66
N GLY A 693 -12.56 -20.80 8.59
CA GLY A 693 -12.47 -19.82 7.51
C GLY A 693 -12.80 -20.48 6.17
N ASP A 694 -11.96 -20.26 5.16
CA ASP A 694 -12.05 -20.95 3.85
C ASP A 694 -11.26 -22.29 3.80
N SER A 695 -10.53 -22.66 4.87
CA SER A 695 -9.67 -23.86 4.91
C SER A 695 -10.36 -25.08 5.53
N VAL A 696 -10.28 -26.23 4.87
CA VAL A 696 -10.62 -27.52 5.47
C VAL A 696 -9.48 -27.95 6.39
N MET A 697 -9.74 -28.05 7.68
CA MET A 697 -8.79 -28.49 8.70
C MET A 697 -9.00 -29.98 8.96
N VAL A 698 -7.96 -30.80 8.80
CA VAL A 698 -8.02 -32.27 8.98
C VAL A 698 -7.13 -32.72 10.14
N PRO A 699 -7.49 -33.79 10.88
CA PRO A 699 -6.64 -34.38 11.92
C PRO A 699 -5.33 -34.91 11.32
N PHE A 700 -4.26 -34.15 11.52
CA PHE A 700 -3.00 -34.37 10.82
C PHE A 700 -2.32 -35.66 11.25
N ALA A 701 -2.44 -36.05 12.52
CA ALA A 701 -1.87 -37.28 13.02
C ALA A 701 -2.50 -38.52 12.34
N GLU A 702 -3.81 -38.52 12.13
CA GLU A 702 -4.58 -39.61 11.54
C GLU A 702 -4.35 -39.68 10.03
N VAL A 703 -4.34 -38.54 9.35
CA VAL A 703 -3.96 -38.47 7.93
C VAL A 703 -2.52 -38.96 7.74
N ALA A 704 -1.56 -38.49 8.56
CA ALA A 704 -0.17 -38.91 8.49
C ALA A 704 0.01 -40.41 8.77
N LYS A 705 -0.66 -40.97 9.80
CA LYS A 705 -0.65 -42.42 10.10
C LYS A 705 -1.21 -43.24 8.93
N SER A 706 -2.32 -42.79 8.33
CA SER A 706 -2.94 -43.44 7.16
C SER A 706 -2.05 -43.40 5.92
N LEU A 707 -1.33 -42.29 5.72
CA LEU A 707 -0.27 -42.14 4.72
C LEU A 707 1.07 -42.80 5.16
N GLY A 708 1.08 -43.64 6.19
CA GLY A 708 2.24 -44.45 6.59
C GLY A 708 3.40 -43.71 7.26
N TYR A 709 3.18 -42.49 7.77
CA TYR A 709 4.14 -41.77 8.62
C TYR A 709 4.09 -42.28 10.07
N ARG A 710 5.22 -42.21 10.77
CA ARG A 710 5.27 -42.36 12.22
C ARG A 710 5.05 -41.00 12.87
N VAL A 711 4.06 -40.90 13.74
CA VAL A 711 3.70 -39.65 14.43
C VAL A 711 4.15 -39.71 15.90
N SER A 712 4.71 -38.61 16.41
CA SER A 712 5.10 -38.45 17.81
C SER A 712 4.90 -37.01 18.27
N TYR A 713 4.45 -36.80 19.50
CA TYR A 713 4.18 -35.48 20.08
C TYR A 713 5.16 -35.16 21.22
N ASP A 714 5.69 -33.93 21.24
CA ASP A 714 6.48 -33.41 22.36
C ASP A 714 5.68 -32.41 23.20
N SER A 715 5.14 -32.91 24.31
CA SER A 715 4.44 -32.15 25.36
C SER A 715 5.22 -30.97 25.98
N ARG A 716 6.53 -30.81 25.74
CA ARG A 716 7.30 -29.66 26.23
C ARG A 716 7.40 -28.51 25.23
N SER A 717 7.37 -28.82 23.94
CA SER A 717 7.48 -27.83 22.87
C SER A 717 6.17 -27.64 22.09
N HIS A 718 5.11 -28.37 22.46
CA HIS A 718 3.80 -28.39 21.80
C HIS A 718 3.87 -28.71 20.29
N ASN A 719 4.93 -29.41 19.88
CA ASN A 719 5.13 -29.84 18.50
C ASN A 719 4.64 -31.28 18.28
N LEU A 720 3.89 -31.48 17.20
CA LEU A 720 3.57 -32.78 16.65
C LEU A 720 4.48 -33.05 15.44
N TYR A 721 5.19 -34.18 15.48
CA TYR A 721 6.15 -34.60 14.46
C TYR A 721 5.60 -35.78 13.65
N ALA A 722 5.78 -35.77 12.33
CA ALA A 722 5.46 -36.89 11.44
C ALA A 722 6.67 -37.25 10.56
N VAL A 723 7.08 -38.53 10.56
CA VAL A 723 8.31 -39.01 9.90
C VAL A 723 8.05 -40.22 9.00
N LYS A 724 8.47 -40.15 7.73
CA LYS A 724 8.44 -41.26 6.75
C LYS A 724 9.71 -41.22 5.89
N GLY A 725 10.60 -42.20 6.08
CA GLY A 725 11.90 -42.23 5.39
C GLY A 725 12.80 -41.07 5.83
N GLU A 726 13.34 -40.32 4.87
CA GLU A 726 14.13 -39.10 5.09
C GLU A 726 13.25 -37.83 5.19
N ARG A 727 11.93 -37.96 5.29
CA ARG A 727 11.00 -36.85 5.43
C ARG A 727 10.53 -36.73 6.88
N GLU A 728 10.84 -35.61 7.50
CA GLU A 728 10.44 -35.20 8.85
C GLU A 728 9.63 -33.91 8.75
N ILE A 729 8.50 -33.87 9.44
CA ILE A 729 7.56 -32.76 9.42
C ILE A 729 7.27 -32.38 10.87
N SER A 730 7.27 -31.08 11.22
CA SER A 730 6.81 -30.62 12.53
C SER A 730 5.74 -29.54 12.42
N VAL A 731 4.69 -29.70 13.22
CA VAL A 731 3.50 -28.86 13.30
C VAL A 731 3.42 -28.32 14.73
N CYS A 732 3.20 -27.01 14.89
CA CYS A 732 2.87 -26.38 16.16
C CYS A 732 1.51 -25.70 16.05
N ALA A 733 0.68 -25.77 17.09
CA ALA A 733 -0.61 -25.08 17.10
C ALA A 733 -0.40 -23.58 17.29
N GLY A 734 -1.12 -22.76 16.52
CA GLY A 734 -0.99 -21.30 16.52
C GLY A 734 0.20 -20.73 15.73
N ASP A 735 1.18 -21.54 15.30
CA ASP A 735 2.21 -21.10 14.35
C ASP A 735 1.70 -21.35 12.92
N ASN A 736 1.49 -20.30 12.13
CA ASN A 736 1.03 -20.42 10.74
C ASN A 736 2.08 -21.00 9.78
N ARG A 737 3.07 -21.74 10.28
CA ARG A 737 4.12 -22.38 9.50
C ARG A 737 4.29 -23.85 9.91
N ILE A 738 4.34 -24.72 8.90
CA ILE A 738 4.77 -26.11 9.05
C ILE A 738 6.26 -26.22 8.69
N SER A 739 7.02 -27.05 9.41
CA SER A 739 8.42 -27.34 9.04
C SER A 739 8.49 -28.68 8.32
N VAL A 740 9.23 -28.75 7.22
CA VAL A 740 9.46 -29.97 6.42
C VAL A 740 10.96 -30.08 6.14
N ASN A 741 11.64 -31.06 6.73
CA ASN A 741 13.11 -31.22 6.66
C ASN A 741 13.86 -29.90 6.95
N ASP A 742 13.54 -29.27 8.08
CA ASP A 742 14.03 -27.95 8.53
C ASP A 742 13.59 -26.73 7.69
N PHE A 743 12.91 -26.91 6.55
CA PHE A 743 12.34 -25.79 5.78
C PHE A 743 10.95 -25.41 6.30
N ARG A 744 10.78 -24.14 6.69
CA ARG A 744 9.48 -23.59 7.10
C ARG A 744 8.66 -23.15 5.90
N ILE A 745 7.38 -23.51 5.90
CA ILE A 745 6.42 -23.24 4.85
C ILE A 745 5.22 -22.56 5.53
N SER A 746 4.88 -21.35 5.08
CA SER A 746 3.71 -20.62 5.59
C SER A 746 2.42 -21.27 5.07
N LEU A 747 1.38 -21.21 5.87
CA LEU A 747 0.04 -21.71 5.57
C LEU A 747 -0.97 -20.55 5.63
N ASP A 748 -2.05 -20.64 4.87
CA ASP A 748 -3.13 -19.63 4.88
C ASP A 748 -3.88 -19.56 6.23
N ALA A 749 -3.85 -20.64 7.01
CA ALA A 749 -4.38 -20.69 8.37
C ALA A 749 -3.40 -21.42 9.31
N ALA A 750 -3.36 -21.03 10.58
CA ALA A 750 -2.55 -21.75 11.57
C ALA A 750 -3.18 -23.11 11.93
N PRO A 751 -2.38 -24.17 12.13
CA PRO A 751 -2.84 -25.38 12.80
C PRO A 751 -3.46 -25.06 14.15
N ILE A 752 -4.49 -25.80 14.53
CA ILE A 752 -5.18 -25.65 15.82
C ILE A 752 -5.12 -26.97 16.61
N GLU A 753 -4.97 -26.87 17.93
CA GLU A 753 -5.07 -28.00 18.86
C GLU A 753 -6.50 -27.99 19.43
N THR A 754 -7.24 -29.08 19.31
CA THR A 754 -8.62 -29.21 19.82
C THR A 754 -8.85 -30.63 20.31
N ASP A 755 -9.33 -30.77 21.55
CA ASP A 755 -9.53 -32.05 22.26
C ASP A 755 -8.29 -32.98 22.33
N GLY A 756 -7.10 -32.45 22.05
CA GLY A 756 -5.81 -33.17 22.02
C GLY A 756 -5.33 -33.55 20.61
N ASP A 757 -6.12 -33.27 19.57
CA ASP A 757 -5.76 -33.49 18.18
C ASP A 757 -5.27 -32.21 17.49
N PHE A 758 -4.28 -32.37 16.61
CA PHE A 758 -3.73 -31.30 15.77
C PHE A 758 -4.48 -31.27 14.44
N LEU A 759 -5.37 -30.30 14.28
CA LEU A 759 -6.06 -30.03 13.02
C LEU A 759 -5.19 -29.08 12.19
N VAL A 760 -4.79 -29.52 11.00
CA VAL A 760 -3.91 -28.77 10.08
C VAL A 760 -4.71 -28.44 8.81
N PRO A 761 -4.54 -27.24 8.21
CA PRO A 761 -5.17 -26.94 6.93
C PRO A 761 -4.77 -27.96 5.87
N ILE A 762 -5.70 -28.31 4.97
CA ILE A 762 -5.46 -29.30 3.92
C ILE A 762 -4.26 -28.96 3.01
N GLU A 763 -3.92 -27.67 2.86
CA GLU A 763 -2.68 -27.20 2.23
C GLU A 763 -1.43 -27.67 3.00
N GLY A 764 -1.39 -27.50 4.32
CA GLY A 764 -0.29 -27.97 5.15
C GLY A 764 -0.18 -29.50 5.18
N VAL A 765 -1.27 -30.20 4.88
CA VAL A 765 -1.35 -31.65 4.75
C VAL A 765 -0.78 -32.09 3.39
N ASP A 766 -1.17 -31.46 2.28
CA ASP A 766 -0.54 -31.58 0.96
C ASP A 766 0.98 -31.40 1.07
N VAL A 767 1.38 -30.17 1.44
CA VAL A 767 2.77 -29.75 1.32
C VAL A 767 3.64 -30.43 2.39
N GLY A 768 3.06 -30.72 3.56
CA GLY A 768 3.66 -31.55 4.59
C GLY A 768 3.87 -32.99 4.14
N LEU A 769 2.78 -33.74 3.90
CA LEU A 769 2.81 -35.20 3.76
C LEU A 769 3.05 -35.69 2.32
N ARG A 770 3.13 -34.79 1.33
CA ARG A 770 3.11 -35.12 -0.11
C ARG A 770 1.86 -35.90 -0.49
N CYS A 771 0.71 -35.26 -0.41
CA CYS A 771 -0.54 -35.75 -1.00
C CYS A 771 -1.12 -34.71 -1.96
N ASP A 772 -1.89 -35.19 -2.93
CA ASP A 772 -2.83 -34.35 -3.68
C ASP A 772 -4.19 -34.39 -2.96
N TYR A 773 -5.00 -33.34 -3.10
CA TYR A 773 -6.32 -33.30 -2.51
C TYR A 773 -7.37 -32.67 -3.43
N ASP A 774 -8.63 -33.07 -3.23
CA ASP A 774 -9.81 -32.44 -3.83
C ASP A 774 -10.88 -32.21 -2.75
N TRP A 775 -11.57 -31.06 -2.81
CA TRP A 775 -12.59 -30.66 -1.84
C TRP A 775 -13.96 -30.56 -2.49
N SER A 776 -14.78 -31.59 -2.28
CA SER A 776 -16.14 -31.62 -2.80
C SER A 776 -17.11 -30.86 -1.89
N ARG A 777 -17.23 -29.53 -2.07
CA ARG A 777 -18.21 -28.69 -1.35
C ARG A 777 -19.65 -29.25 -1.33
N GLY A 778 -20.06 -29.93 -2.41
CA GLY A 778 -21.41 -30.52 -2.51
C GLY A 778 -21.61 -31.82 -1.72
N ASN A 779 -20.55 -32.61 -1.54
CA ASN A 779 -20.60 -33.89 -0.83
C ASN A 779 -19.95 -33.82 0.57
N LYS A 780 -19.43 -32.65 0.97
CA LYS A 780 -18.67 -32.42 2.21
C LYS A 780 -17.56 -33.43 2.46
N CYS A 781 -16.87 -33.83 1.39
CA CYS A 781 -15.82 -34.83 1.44
C CYS A 781 -14.50 -34.28 0.89
N VAL A 782 -13.43 -34.47 1.64
CA VAL A 782 -12.05 -34.22 1.19
C VAL A 782 -11.43 -35.54 0.74
N PHE A 783 -10.90 -35.57 -0.47
CA PHE A 783 -10.13 -36.69 -1.01
C PHE A 783 -8.65 -36.36 -0.81
N ILE A 784 -7.85 -37.31 -0.33
CA ILE A 784 -6.43 -37.13 0.01
C ILE A 784 -5.64 -38.34 -0.46
N ASP A 785 -4.97 -38.24 -1.60
CA ASP A 785 -4.23 -39.36 -2.17
C ASP A 785 -2.71 -39.14 -2.03
N GLU A 786 -1.98 -40.15 -1.56
CA GLU A 786 -0.52 -40.07 -1.44
C GLU A 786 0.08 -39.78 -2.82
N ARG A 787 0.95 -38.76 -2.94
CA ARG A 787 1.74 -38.57 -4.15
C ARG A 787 2.74 -39.71 -4.24
N THR A 788 2.32 -40.81 -4.87
CA THR A 788 3.13 -42.00 -5.17
C THR A 788 4.24 -41.63 -6.14
N SER A 789 5.28 -40.99 -5.60
CA SER A 789 6.21 -40.25 -6.42
C SER A 789 7.04 -41.19 -7.29
N ARG A 790 6.79 -41.12 -8.60
CA ARG A 790 7.82 -40.88 -9.61
C ARG A 790 7.18 -40.40 -10.91
N TRP A 791 8.06 -40.04 -11.84
CA TRP A 791 7.73 -39.89 -13.25
C TRP A 791 6.82 -41.04 -13.73
N SER A 792 5.70 -40.67 -14.36
CA SER A 792 4.82 -41.46 -15.24
C SER A 792 4.13 -42.72 -14.69
N ASP A 793 2.82 -42.60 -14.43
CA ASP A 793 1.84 -43.67 -14.68
C ASP A 793 0.99 -43.35 -15.93
N TRP A 794 1.64 -43.46 -17.09
CA TRP A 794 0.99 -43.76 -18.37
C TRP A 794 1.51 -45.12 -18.87
N SER A 795 1.69 -46.06 -17.93
CA SER A 795 2.54 -47.24 -18.13
C SER A 795 1.77 -48.56 -18.25
N GLU A 796 0.44 -48.52 -18.05
CA GLU A 796 -0.50 -49.64 -18.28
C GLU A 796 -1.00 -49.73 -19.73
N GLU A 797 -0.95 -48.64 -20.51
CA GLU A 797 -1.28 -48.64 -21.95
C GLU A 797 -0.13 -49.11 -22.85
N LEU A 798 1.03 -49.42 -22.26
CA LEU A 798 2.21 -49.86 -23.00
C LEU A 798 2.04 -51.33 -23.43
N PRO A 799 2.22 -51.66 -24.73
CA PRO A 799 2.24 -53.04 -25.19
C PRO A 799 3.22 -53.90 -24.38
N SER A 800 2.79 -55.10 -23.98
CA SER A 800 3.51 -55.98 -23.03
C SER A 800 4.90 -56.44 -23.49
N ASP A 801 5.23 -56.20 -24.77
CA ASP A 801 6.51 -56.46 -25.43
C ASP A 801 7.54 -55.32 -25.28
N VAL A 802 7.17 -54.14 -24.76
CA VAL A 802 8.08 -52.99 -24.58
C VAL A 802 8.83 -53.07 -23.26
N ASN A 803 10.10 -53.51 -23.30
CA ASN A 803 10.96 -53.59 -22.12
C ASN A 803 11.60 -52.23 -21.76
N LYS A 804 11.14 -51.61 -20.67
CA LYS A 804 11.57 -50.27 -20.18
C LYS A 804 13.09 -50.13 -19.92
N ASN A 805 13.83 -51.22 -19.78
CA ASN A 805 15.30 -51.21 -19.61
C ASN A 805 16.06 -51.20 -20.95
N LEU A 806 15.47 -51.76 -22.01
CA LEU A 806 16.06 -51.82 -23.36
C LEU A 806 15.59 -50.69 -24.27
N TYR A 807 14.41 -50.11 -24.00
CA TYR A 807 13.82 -49.05 -24.83
C TYR A 807 13.64 -47.75 -24.03
N HIS A 808 13.71 -46.61 -24.71
CA HIS A 808 13.14 -45.34 -24.27
C HIS A 808 11.83 -45.09 -25.02
N ILE A 809 10.94 -44.33 -24.37
CA ILE A 809 9.64 -43.94 -24.91
C ILE A 809 9.80 -42.50 -25.41
N GLU A 810 9.22 -42.21 -26.58
CA GLU A 810 9.19 -40.91 -27.23
C GLU A 810 7.68 -40.54 -27.37
N ILE A 811 7.31 -39.31 -27.02
CA ILE A 811 5.91 -38.86 -26.99
C ILE A 811 5.78 -37.68 -27.97
N ASP A 812 4.95 -37.85 -29.00
CA ASP A 812 4.76 -36.87 -30.08
C ASP A 812 3.35 -36.26 -30.03
N LYS A 813 3.22 -35.02 -30.52
CA LYS A 813 1.95 -34.31 -30.69
C LYS A 813 1.55 -34.25 -32.16
N GLU A 814 0.26 -34.09 -32.42
CA GLU A 814 -0.33 -34.08 -33.77
C GLU A 814 -1.49 -33.06 -33.78
N TYR A 815 -1.64 -32.25 -34.83
CA TYR A 815 -2.63 -31.17 -34.85
C TYR A 815 -3.45 -31.17 -36.17
N ARG A 816 -4.62 -30.52 -36.17
CA ARG A 816 -5.52 -30.37 -37.32
C ARG A 816 -6.22 -29.00 -37.36
N PHE A 817 -6.66 -28.53 -38.52
CA PHE A 817 -7.15 -27.14 -38.70
C PHE A 817 -8.18 -26.92 -39.84
N ARG A 818 -8.90 -25.78 -39.83
CA ARG A 818 -9.91 -25.33 -40.83
C ARG A 818 -10.12 -23.79 -40.87
N GLU A 819 -10.37 -23.21 -42.05
CA GLU A 819 -10.70 -21.77 -42.32
C GLU A 819 -12.21 -21.44 -42.45
N ARG A 820 -12.56 -20.12 -42.38
CA ARG A 820 -13.89 -19.53 -42.71
C ARG A 820 -13.77 -18.14 -43.40
N GLU A 821 -14.55 -17.89 -44.46
CA GLU A 821 -14.61 -16.60 -45.20
C GLU A 821 -15.83 -15.72 -44.84
N LYS A 822 -15.79 -14.41 -45.17
CA LYS A 822 -16.90 -13.42 -45.09
C LYS A 822 -16.89 -12.43 -46.28
N GLU A 823 -18.05 -11.86 -46.62
CA GLU A 823 -18.23 -10.87 -47.71
C GLU A 823 -18.74 -9.50 -47.19
N TYR A 824 -18.52 -8.42 -47.96
CA TYR A 824 -18.83 -7.02 -47.60
C TYR A 824 -19.91 -6.35 -48.47
N PHE A 825 -20.47 -5.24 -47.98
CA PHE A 825 -21.39 -4.32 -48.71
C PHE A 825 -20.96 -2.85 -48.53
N SER A 826 -21.16 -2.04 -49.56
CA SER A 826 -20.95 -0.57 -49.51
C SER A 826 -22.27 0.21 -49.41
N LEU A 827 -22.19 1.42 -48.86
CA LEU A 827 -23.27 2.40 -48.88
C LEU A 827 -23.09 3.35 -50.08
N ASP A 828 -24.03 3.33 -51.02
CA ASP A 828 -24.17 4.38 -52.02
C ASP A 828 -25.58 5.01 -51.93
N THR A 829 -25.68 6.24 -52.40
CA THR A 829 -26.81 7.15 -52.24
C THR A 829 -28.07 6.68 -52.98
N GLN A 830 -29.21 6.62 -52.28
CA GLN A 830 -30.52 7.20 -52.64
C GLN A 830 -31.71 6.53 -51.93
N ILE A 831 -32.84 7.24 -51.94
CA ILE A 831 -34.11 6.91 -51.30
C ILE A 831 -34.77 5.73 -52.02
N PHE A 832 -35.23 4.69 -51.31
CA PHE A 832 -36.65 4.23 -51.27
C PHE A 832 -36.86 2.80 -50.70
N SER A 833 -37.84 2.69 -49.80
CA SER A 833 -38.78 1.56 -49.59
C SER A 833 -38.31 0.11 -49.34
N VAL A 834 -38.41 -0.30 -48.07
CA VAL A 834 -39.08 -1.50 -47.49
C VAL A 834 -38.82 -2.94 -48.02
N ASN A 835 -38.59 -3.84 -47.05
CA ASN A 835 -38.91 -5.28 -46.94
C ASN A 835 -37.78 -6.34 -47.06
N TYR A 836 -37.71 -7.14 -45.99
CA TYR A 836 -37.01 -8.42 -45.78
C TYR A 836 -36.93 -9.38 -46.99
N VAL A 837 -35.84 -10.17 -47.07
CA VAL A 837 -35.87 -11.66 -46.99
C VAL A 837 -34.54 -12.20 -46.40
N LYS A 838 -34.67 -13.34 -45.72
CA LYS A 838 -33.69 -14.15 -44.96
C LYS A 838 -32.90 -15.13 -45.84
N ALA A 839 -31.63 -15.41 -45.50
CA ALA A 839 -30.91 -16.61 -45.93
C ALA A 839 -30.03 -17.18 -44.79
N VAL A 840 -29.96 -18.51 -44.67
CA VAL A 840 -29.21 -19.26 -43.64
C VAL A 840 -28.66 -20.55 -44.26
N THR A 841 -27.34 -20.74 -44.25
CA THR A 841 -26.61 -22.01 -44.52
C THR A 841 -25.11 -21.80 -44.32
N LYS A 842 -24.25 -22.74 -43.94
CA LYS A 842 -24.37 -24.01 -43.17
C LYS A 842 -22.92 -24.46 -42.86
N ALA A 843 -22.59 -24.88 -41.63
CA ALA A 843 -21.27 -25.47 -41.35
C ALA A 843 -21.26 -26.98 -41.64
N GLY A 844 -20.17 -27.50 -42.25
CA GLY A 844 -19.99 -28.91 -42.60
C GLY A 844 -19.63 -29.84 -41.42
N GLU A 845 -19.67 -31.15 -41.68
CA GLU A 845 -19.44 -32.22 -40.68
C GLU A 845 -17.96 -32.63 -40.52
N TRP A 846 -17.68 -33.49 -39.54
CA TRP A 846 -16.34 -33.85 -39.03
C TRP A 846 -15.35 -34.50 -40.02
N SER A 847 -15.78 -34.90 -41.22
CA SER A 847 -14.93 -35.66 -42.17
C SER A 847 -13.78 -34.86 -42.78
N ASP A 848 -13.88 -33.53 -42.80
CA ASP A 848 -13.10 -32.69 -43.70
C ASP A 848 -11.80 -32.13 -43.04
N TRP A 849 -11.53 -32.53 -41.79
CA TRP A 849 -10.34 -32.13 -41.03
C TRP A 849 -9.09 -32.92 -41.46
N GLN A 850 -8.15 -32.25 -42.13
CA GLN A 850 -6.87 -32.87 -42.53
C GLN A 850 -5.99 -33.21 -41.30
N LYS A 851 -5.22 -34.29 -41.41
CA LYS A 851 -4.41 -34.88 -40.32
C LYS A 851 -2.92 -34.83 -40.68
N GLY A 852 -2.08 -34.24 -39.83
CA GLY A 852 -0.63 -34.13 -40.07
C GLY A 852 0.20 -34.10 -38.79
N TYR A 853 1.32 -34.83 -38.81
CA TYR A 853 2.32 -34.89 -37.72
C TYR A 853 3.01 -33.53 -37.53
N VAL A 854 3.27 -33.16 -36.27
CA VAL A 854 3.87 -31.87 -35.88
C VAL A 854 4.94 -32.14 -34.81
N ALA A 855 6.22 -31.97 -35.13
CA ALA A 855 7.26 -32.13 -34.13
C ALA A 855 7.16 -31.03 -33.05
N PRO A 856 7.75 -31.20 -31.85
CA PRO A 856 7.84 -30.12 -30.85
C PRO A 856 8.58 -28.86 -31.33
N SER A 857 9.28 -28.95 -32.47
CA SER A 857 9.93 -27.83 -33.17
C SER A 857 9.11 -27.23 -34.32
N ASP A 858 8.00 -27.86 -34.70
CA ASP A 858 7.18 -27.42 -35.83
C ASP A 858 6.03 -26.55 -35.30
N THR A 859 6.15 -25.24 -35.51
CA THR A 859 4.98 -24.34 -35.46
C THR A 859 4.03 -24.70 -36.60
N ILE A 860 2.75 -24.94 -36.31
CA ILE A 860 1.72 -24.62 -37.30
C ILE A 860 1.81 -23.12 -37.55
N GLU A 861 2.18 -22.74 -38.78
CA GLU A 861 2.14 -21.36 -39.22
C GLU A 861 0.69 -20.97 -39.50
N VAL A 862 -0.09 -20.72 -38.43
CA VAL A 862 -1.25 -19.82 -38.54
C VAL A 862 -0.67 -18.47 -38.96
N ARG A 863 -0.83 -18.12 -40.23
CA ARG A 863 -0.29 -16.87 -40.75
C ARG A 863 -1.18 -15.69 -40.39
N THR A 864 -0.87 -15.09 -39.25
CA THR A 864 -0.60 -13.64 -39.22
C THR A 864 0.91 -13.39 -39.16
N ARG A 865 1.61 -14.12 -40.06
CA ARG A 865 2.98 -13.96 -40.58
C ARG A 865 4.04 -13.40 -39.61
N ARG A 866 4.64 -14.28 -38.80
CA ARG A 866 5.98 -14.04 -38.23
C ARG A 866 7.04 -14.60 -39.18
N VAL A 867 7.84 -13.74 -39.81
CA VAL A 867 8.94 -14.18 -40.69
C VAL A 867 9.95 -15.00 -39.88
N SER A 868 10.20 -16.24 -40.30
CA SER A 868 11.16 -17.12 -39.67
C SER A 868 12.59 -16.59 -39.76
N SER A 869 13.37 -16.90 -38.74
CA SER A 869 14.82 -16.76 -38.70
C SER A 869 15.53 -17.23 -39.97
N GLU A 870 16.36 -16.37 -40.54
CA GLU A 870 17.78 -16.72 -40.56
C GLU A 870 18.45 -16.05 -39.36
N PRO A 871 19.38 -16.74 -38.65
CA PRO A 871 20.28 -16.08 -37.72
C PRO A 871 21.28 -15.25 -38.53
N LYS A 872 20.89 -14.02 -38.89
CA LYS A 872 21.80 -13.05 -39.49
C LYS A 872 22.92 -12.79 -38.50
N ARG A 873 24.14 -13.17 -38.87
CA ARG A 873 25.35 -12.86 -38.10
C ARG A 873 25.56 -11.35 -38.13
N TYR A 874 25.10 -10.68 -37.09
CA TYR A 874 25.31 -9.25 -36.92
C TYR A 874 26.76 -8.98 -36.53
N TYR A 875 27.42 -8.11 -37.29
CA TYR A 875 28.74 -7.61 -36.95
C TYR A 875 28.61 -6.31 -36.18
N TYR A 876 29.15 -6.28 -34.96
CA TYR A 876 29.35 -5.05 -34.21
C TYR A 876 30.76 -4.53 -34.48
N GLY A 877 30.86 -3.39 -35.18
CA GLY A 877 32.12 -2.70 -35.42
C GLY A 877 32.11 -1.32 -34.76
N HIS A 878 33.07 -1.05 -33.88
CA HIS A 878 33.27 0.30 -33.33
C HIS A 878 33.86 1.23 -34.39
N TYR A 879 33.12 2.30 -34.73
CA TYR A 879 33.60 3.36 -35.63
C TYR A 879 33.50 4.73 -34.98
N CYS A 880 34.64 5.39 -34.80
CA CYS A 880 34.70 6.83 -34.53
C CYS A 880 34.59 7.60 -35.85
N THR A 881 33.40 8.11 -36.17
CA THR A 881 33.22 9.07 -37.26
C THR A 881 33.57 10.48 -36.77
N GLY A 882 34.65 11.06 -37.28
CA GLY A 882 35.02 12.45 -37.02
C GLY A 882 34.11 13.46 -37.73
N ASP A 883 33.94 14.62 -37.11
CA ASP A 883 33.22 15.85 -37.50
C ASP A 883 32.21 15.83 -38.67
N ILE A 884 30.99 16.25 -38.35
CA ILE A 884 29.97 16.71 -39.30
C ILE A 884 30.43 18.05 -39.90
N GLY A 885 30.93 18.05 -41.15
CA GLY A 885 31.52 19.28 -41.68
C GLY A 885 32.00 19.39 -43.14
N ASP A 886 31.54 18.59 -44.12
CA ASP A 886 31.78 18.92 -45.54
C ASP A 886 30.66 18.41 -46.48
N LYS A 887 29.83 19.32 -47.01
CA LYS A 887 28.80 19.04 -48.03
C LYS A 887 29.38 18.99 -49.46
N SER A 888 30.53 18.36 -49.71
CA SER A 888 31.16 18.44 -51.04
C SER A 888 32.00 17.25 -51.56
N LYS A 889 32.00 16.05 -50.95
CA LYS A 889 32.79 14.90 -51.46
C LYS A 889 32.06 13.56 -51.52
N ASN A 890 31.76 13.13 -52.75
CA ASN A 890 31.51 11.73 -53.09
C ASN A 890 32.83 10.93 -53.01
N TYR A 891 32.95 10.03 -52.04
CA TYR A 891 33.94 8.94 -52.09
C TYR A 891 33.27 7.60 -51.77
N ARG A 892 32.92 6.88 -52.84
CA ARG A 892 32.80 5.42 -52.82
C ARG A 892 34.19 4.82 -53.05
N THR A 893 34.80 4.27 -52.01
CA THR A 893 35.92 3.30 -52.06
C THR A 893 36.01 2.65 -50.68
N SER A 894 35.65 1.39 -50.50
CA SER A 894 36.55 0.25 -50.69
C SER A 894 37.86 0.37 -49.90
N ASP A 895 37.79 0.04 -48.60
CA ASP A 895 38.84 -0.62 -47.79
C ASP A 895 38.47 -0.54 -46.30
N TRP A 896 37.51 -1.36 -45.88
CA TRP A 896 37.24 -1.59 -44.46
C TRP A 896 38.08 -2.79 -44.02
N LYS A 897 39.26 -2.53 -43.45
CA LYS A 897 39.94 -3.55 -42.64
C LYS A 897 39.16 -3.72 -41.35
N TRP A 898 38.68 -4.94 -41.13
CA TRP A 898 38.14 -5.39 -39.86
C TRP A 898 39.13 -5.07 -38.73
N CYS A 899 38.62 -4.58 -37.61
CA CYS A 899 39.36 -4.58 -36.36
C CYS A 899 39.43 -6.02 -35.85
N ASP A 900 40.60 -6.47 -35.38
CA ASP A 900 40.90 -7.88 -35.10
C ASP A 900 40.15 -8.47 -33.87
N GLU A 901 39.22 -7.74 -33.26
CA GLU A 901 38.30 -8.24 -32.22
C GLU A 901 36.84 -7.89 -32.53
N ALA A 902 36.20 -8.69 -33.39
CA ALA A 902 34.74 -8.82 -33.41
C ALA A 902 34.34 -9.97 -32.45
N LYS A 903 33.68 -9.64 -31.33
CA LYS A 903 33.10 -10.67 -30.44
C LYS A 903 31.71 -11.08 -30.92
N PHE A 904 31.51 -12.39 -31.04
CA PHE A 904 30.23 -12.99 -31.42
C PHE A 904 29.32 -13.15 -30.19
N HIS A 905 28.05 -12.75 -30.33
CA HIS A 905 26.98 -13.08 -29.39
C HIS A 905 25.74 -13.52 -30.18
N GLU A 906 25.11 -14.61 -29.75
CA GLU A 906 23.77 -14.99 -30.22
C GLU A 906 22.73 -14.30 -29.34
N LEU A 907 21.80 -13.57 -29.95
CA LEU A 907 20.72 -12.87 -29.25
C LEU A 907 19.55 -13.83 -28.98
N GLY A 908 19.57 -14.48 -27.81
CA GLY A 908 18.37 -15.03 -27.19
C GLY A 908 17.62 -13.96 -26.40
N TRP A 909 16.37 -14.24 -26.00
CA TRP A 909 15.61 -13.37 -25.12
C TRP A 909 16.22 -13.37 -23.72
N TYR A 910 17.08 -12.38 -23.46
CA TYR A 910 17.70 -12.08 -22.17
C TYR A 910 17.82 -10.56 -22.00
N ASP A 911 17.63 -10.06 -20.79
CA ASP A 911 18.03 -8.70 -20.44
C ASP A 911 19.55 -8.58 -20.46
N TYR A 912 20.10 -7.91 -21.47
CA TYR A 912 21.52 -7.62 -21.55
C TYR A 912 21.89 -6.43 -20.65
N LYS A 913 22.30 -6.72 -19.42
CA LYS A 913 23.15 -5.82 -18.64
C LYS A 913 24.61 -6.04 -19.04
N LEU A 914 25.17 -5.13 -19.85
CA LEU A 914 26.60 -5.14 -20.16
C LEU A 914 27.40 -4.70 -18.93
N GLU A 915 28.23 -5.61 -18.42
CA GLU A 915 29.25 -5.27 -17.42
C GLU A 915 30.30 -4.35 -18.05
N THR A 916 30.31 -3.07 -17.68
CA THR A 916 31.54 -2.28 -17.71
C THR A 916 32.42 -2.76 -16.57
N THR A 917 33.67 -3.12 -16.86
CA THR A 917 34.66 -3.54 -15.86
C THR A 917 34.81 -2.51 -14.74
N GLU A 918 35.03 -3.02 -13.52
CA GLU A 918 34.92 -2.35 -12.22
C GLU A 918 35.69 -1.02 -12.01
N PRO A 919 35.33 -0.25 -10.95
CA PRO A 919 35.54 1.19 -10.89
C PRO A 919 36.91 1.61 -10.34
N ASP A 920 37.50 2.63 -10.96
CA ASP A 920 38.10 3.80 -10.30
C ASP A 920 38.78 4.70 -11.36
N SER A 921 38.86 6.00 -11.07
CA SER A 921 39.46 7.07 -11.88
C SER A 921 38.68 7.54 -13.14
N ASN A 922 38.65 8.86 -13.30
CA ASN A 922 37.73 9.58 -14.20
C ASN A 922 38.38 9.99 -15.54
N ASP A 923 39.42 9.27 -15.97
CA ASP A 923 40.18 9.54 -17.21
C ASP A 923 40.85 8.26 -17.74
N THR A 924 40.43 7.77 -18.92
CA THR A 924 41.12 6.68 -19.63
C THR A 924 41.78 7.21 -20.89
N ILE A 925 43.11 7.34 -20.87
CA ILE A 925 43.94 7.59 -22.06
C ILE A 925 44.33 6.24 -22.68
N LEU A 926 44.13 6.09 -23.99
CA LEU A 926 44.67 4.97 -24.78
C LEU A 926 45.43 5.48 -26.00
N TYR A 927 46.60 4.88 -26.24
CA TYR A 927 47.51 5.22 -27.33
C TYR A 927 47.19 4.41 -28.59
N ASN A 928 47.45 4.97 -29.78
CA ASN A 928 47.56 4.16 -30.99
C ASN A 928 48.91 3.41 -31.03
N SER A 929 49.07 2.50 -31.99
CA SER A 929 50.23 1.59 -32.12
C SER A 929 51.60 2.26 -32.32
N ASN A 930 51.66 3.60 -32.46
CA ASN A 930 52.91 4.38 -32.51
C ASN A 930 52.98 5.48 -31.42
N GLY A 931 52.17 5.40 -30.36
CA GLY A 931 52.39 6.16 -29.13
C GLY A 931 52.07 7.65 -29.16
N LYS A 932 51.08 8.11 -29.95
CA LYS A 932 50.60 9.52 -29.91
C LYS A 932 49.09 9.64 -29.73
N GLU A 933 48.69 10.51 -28.80
CA GLU A 933 47.28 10.76 -28.42
C GLU A 933 46.43 11.37 -29.55
N LYS A 934 45.13 11.09 -29.51
CA LYS A 934 44.09 11.91 -30.14
C LYS A 934 42.75 11.79 -29.40
N ARG A 935 42.28 12.89 -28.80
CA ARG A 935 40.96 12.96 -28.11
C ARG A 935 39.80 12.84 -29.11
N CYS A 936 38.69 12.23 -28.68
CA CYS A 936 37.37 12.35 -29.29
C CYS A 936 36.47 13.16 -28.33
N PRO A 937 36.05 14.41 -28.63
CA PRO A 937 35.49 15.30 -27.61
C PRO A 937 33.98 15.16 -27.32
N SER A 938 33.28 14.20 -27.92
CA SER A 938 31.80 14.16 -27.91
C SER A 938 31.30 12.73 -27.84
N GLY A 939 30.63 12.36 -26.76
CA GLY A 939 30.10 11.02 -26.51
C GLY A 939 28.91 10.65 -27.39
N CYS A 940 29.13 10.43 -28.68
CA CYS A 940 28.14 9.94 -29.64
C CYS A 940 28.63 8.62 -30.26
N TYR A 941 28.13 7.49 -29.75
CA TYR A 941 28.26 6.21 -30.43
C TYR A 941 27.15 6.07 -31.47
N ARG A 942 27.49 5.66 -32.69
CA ARG A 942 26.50 5.18 -33.68
C ARG A 942 26.68 3.69 -33.89
N TRP A 943 25.58 2.96 -33.79
CA TRP A 943 25.51 1.54 -34.06
C TRP A 943 24.94 1.32 -35.47
N TYR A 944 25.60 0.48 -36.26
CA TYR A 944 25.07 0.03 -37.55
C TYR A 944 24.74 -1.45 -37.43
N VAL A 945 23.49 -1.81 -37.78
CA VAL A 945 23.10 -3.19 -38.00
C VAL A 945 23.15 -3.43 -39.51
N ILE A 946 24.03 -4.31 -39.96
CA ILE A 946 24.23 -4.62 -41.38
C ILE A 946 23.73 -6.05 -41.66
N ASN A 947 22.83 -6.17 -42.64
CA ASN A 947 22.38 -7.44 -43.20
C ASN A 947 23.47 -8.06 -44.11
N THR A 948 23.57 -9.38 -44.16
CA THR A 948 24.60 -10.15 -44.89
C THR A 948 24.67 -9.88 -46.40
N GLU A 949 23.65 -9.27 -47.00
CA GLU A 949 23.60 -8.91 -48.42
C GLU A 949 23.89 -7.42 -48.72
N GLY A 950 24.22 -6.61 -47.71
CA GLY A 950 24.85 -5.29 -47.90
C GLY A 950 23.99 -4.19 -48.57
N GLY A 951 22.67 -4.33 -48.56
CA GLY A 951 21.75 -3.41 -49.29
C GLY A 951 21.11 -2.28 -48.48
N GLU A 952 20.75 -2.51 -47.21
CA GLU A 952 19.94 -1.56 -46.42
C GLU A 952 20.53 -1.31 -45.02
N HIS A 953 20.46 -0.04 -44.61
CA HIS A 953 20.91 0.45 -43.30
C HIS A 953 19.72 1.07 -42.56
N THR A 954 19.51 0.67 -41.31
CA THR A 954 18.60 1.38 -40.39
C THR A 954 19.42 2.11 -39.35
N GLU A 955 19.42 3.45 -39.41
CA GLU A 955 20.16 4.29 -38.47
C GLU A 955 19.26 4.64 -37.27
N TYR A 956 19.57 4.07 -36.10
CA TYR A 956 18.90 4.42 -34.85
C TYR A 956 19.65 5.55 -34.15
N SER A 957 18.95 6.65 -33.88
CA SER A 957 19.46 7.75 -33.06
C SER A 957 18.48 8.04 -31.93
N TYR A 958 18.92 7.80 -30.70
CA TYR A 958 18.16 8.17 -29.50
C TYR A 958 18.41 9.64 -29.16
N ARG A 959 17.33 10.35 -28.82
CA ARG A 959 17.39 11.67 -28.20
C ARG A 959 16.53 11.66 -26.95
N LYS A 960 17.12 12.05 -25.81
CA LYS A 960 16.39 12.29 -24.56
C LYS A 960 15.42 13.46 -24.79
N LEU A 961 14.16 13.33 -24.37
CA LEU A 961 13.17 14.40 -24.39
C LEU A 961 12.67 14.65 -22.97
N GLU A 962 12.95 15.85 -22.48
CA GLU A 962 12.43 16.41 -21.23
C GLU A 962 11.64 17.68 -21.61
N THR A 963 10.35 17.72 -21.25
CA THR A 963 9.45 18.88 -21.03
C THR A 963 9.30 20.07 -22.03
N GLU A 964 8.09 20.66 -21.99
CA GLU A 964 7.60 21.96 -22.54
C GLU A 964 7.04 22.07 -23.98
N TYR A 965 5.97 22.89 -24.09
CA TYR A 965 5.18 23.27 -25.27
C TYR A 965 5.39 24.76 -25.61
N ILE A 966 5.67 25.15 -26.87
CA ILE A 966 5.33 26.49 -27.47
C ILE A 966 5.08 26.35 -29.01
N TYR A 967 4.24 27.24 -29.57
CA TYR A 967 3.67 27.30 -30.94
C TYR A 967 4.34 28.31 -31.94
N TYR A 968 3.92 28.25 -33.23
CA TYR A 968 4.02 29.27 -34.33
C TYR A 968 5.41 29.58 -34.99
N GLU A 969 5.57 30.06 -36.26
CA GLU A 969 4.83 30.03 -37.57
C GLU A 969 5.67 30.70 -38.72
N TRP A 970 5.31 30.54 -40.02
CA TRP A 970 5.88 31.17 -41.27
C TRP A 970 7.33 30.80 -41.69
N GLY A 971 7.77 30.61 -42.95
CA GLY A 971 7.34 30.79 -44.36
C GLY A 971 8.62 30.64 -45.26
N PRO A 972 8.68 30.81 -46.62
CA PRO A 972 7.65 31.22 -47.61
C PRO A 972 7.52 30.34 -48.90
N TRP A 973 6.36 30.46 -49.57
CA TRP A 973 6.12 30.44 -51.04
C TRP A 973 6.55 29.26 -51.96
N SER A 974 5.56 28.54 -52.51
CA SER A 974 5.29 28.52 -53.98
C SER A 974 3.88 28.01 -54.38
N SER A 975 2.97 28.98 -54.57
CA SER A 975 1.83 29.05 -55.51
C SER A 975 0.65 28.03 -55.57
N TRP A 976 -0.55 28.56 -55.24
CA TRP A 976 -1.85 28.58 -56.00
C TRP A 976 -2.36 27.29 -56.73
N SER A 977 -3.63 26.86 -56.66
CA SER A 977 -4.88 27.51 -56.18
C SER A 977 -6.13 26.60 -56.07
N SER A 978 -6.95 26.83 -55.03
CA SER A 978 -8.44 26.85 -55.00
C SER A 978 -9.32 25.57 -55.18
N TRP A 979 -10.45 25.57 -54.42
CA TRP A 979 -11.63 24.67 -54.42
C TRP A 979 -11.43 23.25 -53.82
N SER A 980 -12.38 22.60 -53.13
CA SER A 980 -13.56 23.04 -52.34
C SER A 980 -14.19 21.84 -51.58
N SER A 981 -14.89 22.11 -50.47
CA SER A 981 -16.05 21.37 -49.91
C SER A 981 -16.00 19.87 -49.53
N TYR A 982 -16.30 19.62 -48.24
CA TYR A 982 -17.13 18.53 -47.65
C TYR A 982 -16.70 17.03 -47.74
N GLU A 983 -16.77 16.36 -46.57
CA GLU A 983 -16.73 14.89 -46.36
C GLU A 983 -18.11 14.24 -46.72
N PRO A 984 -18.21 12.92 -47.04
CA PRO A 984 -18.23 11.86 -45.99
C PRO A 984 -17.73 10.40 -46.35
N ASP A 985 -17.12 9.73 -45.36
CA ASP A 985 -17.29 8.32 -44.87
C ASP A 985 -17.28 6.98 -45.70
N ILE A 986 -16.38 6.06 -45.26
CA ILE A 986 -16.39 4.55 -45.14
C ILE A 986 -16.27 3.68 -46.44
N TYR A 987 -15.36 2.69 -46.59
CA TYR A 987 -15.45 1.25 -46.15
C TYR A 987 -14.11 0.44 -46.13
N TYR A 988 -14.20 -0.85 -45.72
CA TYR A 988 -13.18 -1.74 -45.10
C TYR A 988 -12.52 -2.82 -46.01
N GLU A 989 -11.37 -3.36 -45.57
CA GLU A 989 -10.76 -4.70 -45.80
C GLU A 989 -9.81 -5.03 -44.60
N ASP A 990 -9.51 -6.25 -44.11
CA ASP A 990 -10.27 -7.51 -43.89
C ASP A 990 -9.47 -8.48 -42.95
N ASP A 991 -10.06 -9.55 -42.35
CA ASP A 991 -9.36 -10.61 -41.55
C ASP A 991 -10.12 -11.98 -41.54
N ILE A 992 -9.41 -13.12 -41.61
CA ILE A 992 -9.96 -14.50 -41.72
C ILE A 992 -9.72 -15.33 -40.43
N ASP A 993 -10.75 -16.05 -39.95
CA ASP A 993 -10.66 -16.93 -38.76
C ASP A 993 -10.27 -18.40 -39.10
N ILE A 994 -9.38 -19.00 -38.30
CA ILE A 994 -8.93 -20.40 -38.39
C ILE A 994 -9.13 -21.14 -37.05
N ASP A 995 -9.78 -22.31 -37.06
CA ASP A 995 -9.92 -23.21 -35.91
C ASP A 995 -8.84 -24.32 -35.92
N VAL A 996 -8.32 -24.74 -34.74
CA VAL A 996 -7.24 -25.75 -34.58
C VAL A 996 -7.53 -26.73 -33.42
N GLU A 997 -7.17 -28.02 -33.56
CA GLU A 997 -7.28 -29.08 -32.53
C GLU A 997 -5.95 -29.85 -32.36
N GLU A 998 -5.55 -30.22 -31.12
CA GLU A 998 -4.31 -30.95 -30.76
C GLU A 998 -4.60 -32.38 -30.22
N ARG A 999 -3.72 -33.36 -30.51
CA ARG A 999 -3.72 -34.73 -29.95
C ARG A 999 -2.29 -35.24 -29.65
N THR A 1000 -2.17 -36.33 -28.89
CA THR A 1000 -0.88 -36.91 -28.44
C THR A 1000 -0.79 -38.42 -28.72
N TYR A 1001 0.38 -38.93 -29.08
CA TYR A 1001 0.65 -40.36 -29.34
C TYR A 1001 2.05 -40.79 -28.85
N TYR A 1002 2.26 -42.11 -28.69
CA TYR A 1002 3.45 -42.70 -28.06
C TYR A 1002 4.24 -43.60 -29.03
N ARG A 1003 5.58 -43.59 -28.93
CA ARG A 1003 6.51 -44.35 -29.78
C ARG A 1003 7.65 -44.97 -28.97
N TYR A 1004 8.22 -46.08 -29.44
CA TYR A 1004 9.24 -46.86 -28.73
C TYR A 1004 10.54 -46.97 -29.54
N LYS A 1005 11.68 -46.80 -28.87
CA LYS A 1005 13.02 -46.74 -29.51
C LYS A 1005 14.07 -47.39 -28.62
N GLU A 1006 14.95 -48.22 -29.17
CA GLU A 1006 15.96 -48.95 -28.38
C GLU A 1006 17.05 -47.99 -27.85
N LYS A 1007 17.55 -48.25 -26.64
CA LYS A 1007 18.50 -47.40 -25.89
C LYS A 1007 19.96 -47.59 -26.31
#